data_AF-A0A6B9Z3X9-F1
#
_entry.id   AF-A0A6B9Z3X9-F1
#
_cell.length_a   1.000
_cell.length_b   1.000
_cell.length_c   1.000
_cell.angle_alpha   90.00
_cell.angle_beta   90.00
_cell.angle_gamma   90.00
#
_symmetry.space_group_name_H-M   'P 1'
#
loop_
_entity.id
_entity.type
_entity.pdbx_description
1 polymer ?
#
loop_
_entity_poly.entity_id
_entity_poly.type
_entity_poly.pdbx_seq_one_letter_code
_entity_poly.pdbx_strand_id
1 'polypeptide(L)'
;MSLSTNVGGDTFSLKHKVPGSIPDIIGFNKWPSTFVKYKFRRADIVPQLQIVFSFDISRYQSATALSGSDTETPQWIQNAMDDLIMFQNIRRQLRWKYTPDREKPTEKLPVTNISLFTSLTPAITYPFSRQQTANTLAFINIVISWLQQCINSSNSNLTLKAPVSRSVFFALTEGINFKNVFEVETTLTITSVDTETGSPGPPSVTPISPYIGAGLVSFAKQFELVFKNDDCRLKLATGISHSGSNNLNQLWVIRIANSNTGTGIFYNIIAGTAMAIAPAPLSTTLVANSSTPIRPYKTGTGINWENPPEYLRFDGVDIDTWMREVLRGIDFLFTAAHIKQVFACNALYKLQHPEHGDLLNDIAQAKKGIISGLVNQLSPVIAGQTANLDDAAACLAQQLNDRLYNFYSTTAVVQYSVAAAVNGDTGIVKLLGDVKPVSIPYKRSGLQTHSASIKLSTEADGKAQSFLSFAINLKNPAQQTHLSFSAKFRPTQVDYTTDKGSNIILTILLSEPSAAFNADIPIVIREYPTPPTLVSQVTEKTCEDDAVTIPSALLWNYNCEYASQTVAQDVITAQLFVNEKTLPANAAVSGSSDLFESLAQFASVYPSIKTDLKNALRKIKPATKTDSINYKIALQALISFARLITNVKNALQGRRAKPAIAATTSLNNSNVFCIQETTADNGDDSRLMVTVYADKKAPKQVELPQVIIEGYHPTLAKTLDTEEIISKSYTYSSGTGALQFADTVGDRKSRLMRFGSFNAIQTQNLCSTVGICRNKNLLPKPSGGFFKTDNKFIYDAKGTIPSQRLSPGLSWAGVELNIASLNKGTTKLSLEKYLELFMKALTDAADDASFEMKMQVNYQYFIDEKGLMPPVTMPVLMVPPTMFLANDTAKQKLFATEVSGGINAWQEARGIQDYNPRYKLIISISSTADNSAQLFYLDSAYIDQNDIDQ
;
A
#
# COMPACT_ATOMS: atom_id res chain seq x y z
N MET A 1 3.21 41.26 37.09
CA MET A 1 3.94 42.54 37.26
C MET A 1 3.00 43.54 37.90
N SER A 2 3.55 44.36 38.79
CA SER A 2 2.93 45.20 39.82
C SER A 2 1.54 45.79 39.53
N LEU A 3 0.65 45.59 40.50
CA LEU A 3 -0.58 46.35 40.75
C LEU A 3 -0.25 47.84 40.95
N SER A 4 -0.92 48.73 40.22
CA SER A 4 -1.13 50.10 40.68
C SER A 4 -2.53 50.20 41.27
N THR A 5 -2.57 50.47 42.57
CA THR A 5 -3.75 50.90 43.30
C THR A 5 -4.08 52.32 42.91
N ASN A 6 -5.19 52.53 42.18
CA ASN A 6 -5.87 53.81 42.16
C ASN A 6 -7.32 53.58 42.56
N VAL A 7 -7.57 53.85 43.85
CA VAL A 7 -8.90 54.05 44.41
C VAL A 7 -9.38 55.41 43.89
N GLY A 8 -10.29 55.39 42.94
CA GLY A 8 -11.02 56.55 42.44
C GLY A 8 -12.45 56.11 42.17
N GLY A 9 -13.32 56.30 43.16
CA GLY A 9 -14.75 56.07 43.03
C GLY A 9 -15.39 57.14 42.16
N ASP A 10 -15.39 56.94 40.84
CA ASP A 10 -16.26 57.70 39.95
C ASP A 10 -17.65 57.06 39.96
N THR A 11 -18.50 57.61 40.82
CA THR A 11 -19.94 57.42 40.72
C THR A 11 -20.40 57.92 39.36
N PHE A 12 -21.00 57.04 38.54
CA PHE A 12 -21.72 57.41 37.32
C PHE A 12 -22.93 58.28 37.69
N SER A 13 -22.69 59.56 37.92
CA SER A 13 -23.74 60.56 38.02
C SER A 13 -24.15 60.94 36.60
N LEU A 14 -25.28 60.38 36.14
CA LEU A 14 -26.08 61.01 35.09
C LEU A 14 -26.66 62.32 35.67
N LYS A 15 -25.81 63.32 35.92
CA LYS A 15 -26.24 64.71 36.03
C LYS A 15 -26.91 65.06 34.70
N HIS A 16 -28.03 65.76 34.78
CA HIS A 16 -28.72 66.40 33.66
C HIS A 16 -27.69 66.98 32.68
N LYS A 17 -27.40 66.24 31.61
CA LYS A 17 -26.70 66.79 30.46
C LYS A 17 -27.74 67.47 29.56
N VAL A 18 -27.30 68.57 28.98
CA VAL A 18 -28.00 69.50 28.09
C VAL A 18 -28.88 68.77 27.06
N PRO A 19 -30.07 69.29 26.69
CA PRO A 19 -30.80 68.82 25.51
C PRO A 19 -29.82 68.74 24.31
N GLY A 20 -29.76 67.60 23.63
CA GLY A 20 -28.89 67.41 22.46
C GLY A 20 -27.61 66.61 22.66
N SER A 21 -27.32 66.08 23.86
CA SER A 21 -26.13 65.22 24.06
C SER A 21 -26.47 63.73 24.11
N ILE A 22 -25.74 62.94 23.31
CA ILE A 22 -25.90 61.49 23.18
C ILE A 22 -25.63 60.84 24.55
N PRO A 23 -26.59 60.10 25.15
CA PRO A 23 -26.32 59.33 26.35
C PRO A 23 -25.35 58.19 26.06
N ASP A 24 -24.37 57.97 26.95
CA ASP A 24 -23.43 56.86 26.82
C ASP A 24 -24.19 55.53 26.83
N ILE A 25 -24.14 54.79 25.71
CA ILE A 25 -24.85 53.52 25.56
C ILE A 25 -24.20 52.45 26.43
N ILE A 26 -25.03 51.78 27.24
CA ILE A 26 -24.66 50.57 27.96
C ILE A 26 -24.93 49.36 27.05
N GLY A 27 -23.90 48.89 26.35
CA GLY A 27 -23.91 47.69 25.53
C GLY A 27 -24.10 46.40 26.32
N PHE A 28 -24.54 45.33 25.67
CA PHE A 28 -24.75 44.01 26.32
C PHE A 28 -23.47 43.46 26.95
N ASN A 29 -22.30 43.73 26.37
CA ASN A 29 -21.00 43.37 26.93
C ASN A 29 -20.68 44.03 28.28
N LYS A 30 -21.40 45.10 28.66
CA LYS A 30 -21.28 45.78 29.95
C LYS A 30 -22.34 45.34 30.97
N TRP A 31 -23.21 44.38 30.63
CA TRP A 31 -24.25 43.90 31.53
C TRP A 31 -23.64 42.90 32.52
N PRO A 32 -23.54 43.25 33.81
CA PRO A 32 -22.81 42.42 34.77
C PRO A 32 -23.50 41.06 34.93
N SER A 33 -22.69 40.01 35.04
CA SER A 33 -23.11 38.62 35.25
C SER A 33 -24.18 38.12 34.27
N THR A 34 -24.36 38.78 33.12
CA THR A 34 -25.34 38.39 32.11
C THR A 34 -24.67 37.59 31.00
N PHE A 35 -25.17 36.39 30.76
CA PHE A 35 -24.81 35.63 29.58
C PHE A 35 -25.95 35.68 28.57
N VAL A 36 -25.60 36.15 27.38
CA VAL A 36 -26.46 36.09 26.19
C VAL A 36 -25.91 34.98 25.30
N LYS A 37 -26.74 33.99 24.98
CA LYS A 37 -26.36 32.88 24.09
C LYS A 37 -27.45 32.62 23.06
N TYR A 38 -27.10 32.05 21.90
CA TYR A 38 -28.09 31.72 20.87
C TYR A 38 -28.27 30.21 20.67
N LYS A 39 -29.46 29.79 20.24
CA LYS A 39 -29.72 28.43 19.73
C LYS A 39 -30.73 28.46 18.59
N PHE A 40 -30.75 27.38 17.80
CA PHE A 40 -31.67 27.24 16.68
C PHE A 40 -32.89 26.43 17.09
N ARG A 41 -34.03 26.80 16.56
CA ARG A 41 -35.26 26.02 16.67
C ARG A 41 -36.08 26.16 15.40
N ARG A 42 -37.03 25.25 15.21
CA ARG A 42 -38.03 25.34 14.14
C ARG A 42 -39.38 25.66 14.76
N ALA A 43 -40.08 26.65 14.24
CA ALA A 43 -41.49 26.89 14.51
C ALA A 43 -42.22 26.68 13.19
N ASP A 44 -43.08 25.67 13.13
CA ASP A 44 -43.70 25.16 11.91
C ASP A 44 -42.66 24.85 10.82
N ILE A 45 -42.61 25.65 9.75
CA ILE A 45 -41.70 25.51 8.60
C ILE A 45 -40.54 26.51 8.60
N VAL A 46 -40.57 27.57 9.43
CA VAL A 46 -39.59 28.66 9.40
C VAL A 46 -38.47 28.47 10.44
N PRO A 47 -37.18 28.52 10.03
CA PRO A 47 -36.07 28.55 10.97
C PRO A 47 -36.12 29.75 11.91
N GLN A 48 -35.85 29.55 13.19
CA GLN A 48 -35.79 30.62 14.18
C GLN A 48 -34.48 30.63 14.95
N LEU A 49 -33.93 31.82 15.16
CA LEU A 49 -32.87 32.07 16.11
C LEU A 49 -33.45 32.45 17.46
N GLN A 50 -33.15 31.66 18.50
CA GLN A 50 -33.52 31.92 19.87
C GLN A 50 -32.33 32.51 20.63
N ILE A 51 -32.47 33.76 21.08
CA ILE A 51 -31.53 34.40 22.00
C ILE A 51 -31.99 34.15 23.43
N VAL A 52 -31.11 33.59 24.26
CA VAL A 52 -31.36 33.26 25.66
C VAL A 52 -30.54 34.19 26.54
N PHE A 53 -31.24 34.99 27.35
CA PHE A 53 -30.67 35.80 28.41
C PHE A 53 -30.69 35.00 29.71
N SER A 54 -29.53 34.89 30.35
CA SER A 54 -29.32 34.18 31.61
C SER A 54 -28.43 35.00 32.53
N PHE A 55 -28.56 34.78 33.83
CA PHE A 55 -27.85 35.55 34.86
C PHE A 55 -27.05 34.59 35.75
N ASP A 56 -25.76 34.84 35.87
CA ASP A 56 -24.86 34.09 36.75
C ASP A 56 -24.96 34.62 38.17
N ILE A 57 -25.34 33.74 39.09
CA ILE A 57 -25.48 34.13 40.49
C ILE A 57 -24.20 33.89 41.31
N SER A 58 -23.17 33.25 40.74
CA SER A 58 -21.96 32.85 41.47
C SER A 58 -21.22 34.02 42.13
N ARG A 59 -21.22 35.20 41.50
CA ARG A 59 -20.60 36.44 42.01
C ARG A 59 -21.28 36.97 43.30
N TYR A 60 -22.48 36.49 43.61
CA TYR A 60 -23.31 36.96 44.72
C TYR A 60 -23.56 35.87 45.78
N GLN A 61 -22.77 34.79 45.76
CA GLN A 61 -22.82 33.71 46.75
C GLN A 61 -21.69 33.84 47.78
N SER A 62 -21.97 33.53 49.05
CA SER A 62 -20.95 33.57 50.12
C SER A 62 -20.00 32.37 50.02
N ALA A 63 -18.69 32.60 49.97
CA ALA A 63 -17.68 31.54 49.92
C ALA A 63 -17.33 30.96 51.31
N THR A 64 -17.68 31.64 52.39
CA THR A 64 -17.42 31.24 53.78
C THR A 64 -18.50 31.81 54.70
N ALA A 65 -18.82 31.10 55.79
CA ALA A 65 -19.67 31.66 56.85
C ALA A 65 -18.96 32.89 57.44
N LEU A 66 -19.69 34.01 57.56
CA LEU A 66 -19.18 35.25 58.14
C LEU A 66 -18.72 34.96 59.59
N SER A 67 -17.41 34.99 59.83
CA SER A 67 -16.86 35.05 61.20
C SER A 67 -17.10 36.44 61.75
N GLY A 68 -17.81 36.54 62.88
CA GLY A 68 -18.49 37.73 63.37
C GLY A 68 -17.62 38.88 63.91
N SER A 69 -16.58 39.30 63.20
CA SER A 69 -15.82 40.52 63.55
C SER A 69 -15.47 41.45 62.39
N ASP A 70 -15.88 41.17 61.15
CA ASP A 70 -15.57 42.06 60.02
C ASP A 70 -16.65 43.14 59.85
N THR A 71 -16.29 44.41 60.06
CA THR A 71 -17.15 45.59 59.83
C THR A 71 -17.24 46.00 58.35
N GLU A 72 -16.57 45.30 57.45
CA GLU A 72 -16.61 45.58 56.01
C GLU A 72 -17.77 44.85 55.33
N THR A 73 -18.54 45.56 54.51
CA THR A 73 -19.60 44.96 53.68
C THR A 73 -19.02 43.82 52.85
N PRO A 74 -19.55 42.58 52.98
CA PRO A 74 -19.08 41.45 52.20
C PRO A 74 -19.03 41.75 50.70
N GLN A 75 -17.94 41.35 50.03
CA GLN A 75 -17.71 41.65 48.61
C GLN A 75 -18.88 41.25 47.70
N TRP A 76 -19.57 40.14 48.00
CA TRP A 76 -20.73 39.68 47.24
C TRP A 76 -21.95 40.61 47.37
N ILE A 77 -22.14 41.27 48.52
CA ILE A 77 -23.17 42.30 48.75
C ILE A 77 -22.80 43.59 48.00
N GLN A 78 -21.53 44.00 48.08
CA GLN A 78 -21.06 45.19 47.34
C GLN A 78 -21.25 45.01 45.83
N ASN A 79 -20.87 43.84 45.29
CA ASN A 79 -21.12 43.47 43.91
C ASN A 79 -22.62 43.57 43.55
N ALA A 80 -23.52 43.13 44.44
CA ALA A 80 -24.96 43.20 44.21
C ALA A 80 -25.49 44.64 44.19
N MET A 81 -24.97 45.52 45.07
CA MET A 81 -25.34 46.94 45.11
C MET A 81 -24.91 47.67 43.84
N ASP A 82 -23.67 47.48 43.40
CA ASP A 82 -23.12 48.13 42.21
C ASP A 82 -23.85 47.66 40.93
N ASP A 83 -24.06 46.35 40.81
CA ASP A 83 -24.73 45.78 39.64
C ASP A 83 -26.24 46.15 39.61
N LEU A 84 -26.88 46.34 40.77
CA LEU A 84 -28.28 46.83 40.84
C LEU A 84 -28.41 48.23 40.22
N ILE A 85 -27.50 49.15 40.53
CA ILE A 85 -27.47 50.50 39.94
C ILE A 85 -27.30 50.38 38.41
N MET A 86 -26.39 49.51 37.96
CA MET A 86 -26.15 49.27 36.54
C MET A 86 -27.41 48.77 35.82
N PHE A 87 -28.12 47.77 36.35
CA PHE A 87 -29.36 47.27 35.76
C PHE A 87 -30.51 48.30 35.79
N GLN A 88 -30.59 49.14 36.81
CA GLN A 88 -31.56 50.25 36.82
C GLN A 88 -31.29 51.27 35.71
N ASN A 89 -30.01 51.56 35.43
CA ASN A 89 -29.60 52.42 34.32
C ASN A 89 -29.89 51.77 32.96
N ILE A 90 -29.59 50.47 32.79
CA ILE A 90 -29.97 49.70 31.59
C ILE A 90 -31.48 49.75 31.36
N ARG A 91 -32.28 49.53 32.41
CA ARG A 91 -33.75 49.61 32.34
C ARG A 91 -34.22 50.99 31.89
N ARG A 92 -33.59 52.07 32.39
CA ARG A 92 -33.91 53.44 32.01
C ARG A 92 -33.60 53.69 30.54
N GLN A 93 -32.41 53.29 30.08
CA GLN A 93 -31.97 53.40 28.68
C GLN A 93 -32.99 52.77 27.73
N LEU A 94 -33.41 51.53 27.99
CA LEU A 94 -34.32 50.78 27.11
C LEU A 94 -35.79 51.27 27.15
N ARG A 95 -36.19 52.03 28.18
CA ARG A 95 -37.54 52.61 28.29
C ARG A 95 -37.62 54.05 27.80
N TRP A 96 -36.49 54.68 27.54
CA TRP A 96 -36.45 56.09 27.17
C TRP A 96 -37.08 56.30 25.79
N LYS A 97 -38.04 57.23 25.74
CA LYS A 97 -38.66 57.70 24.51
C LYS A 97 -38.51 59.21 24.36
N TYR A 98 -38.45 59.68 23.12
CA TYR A 98 -38.44 61.09 22.74
C TYR A 98 -39.55 61.38 21.73
N THR A 99 -39.84 62.66 21.53
CA THR A 99 -40.80 63.13 20.53
C THR A 99 -40.01 63.74 19.37
N PRO A 100 -40.01 63.11 18.18
CA PRO A 100 -39.18 63.54 17.04
C PRO A 100 -39.68 64.83 16.39
N ASP A 101 -40.98 65.10 16.48
CA ASP A 101 -41.65 66.25 15.87
C ASP A 101 -42.45 66.99 16.94
N ARG A 102 -42.10 68.27 17.17
CA ARG A 102 -42.79 69.10 18.16
C ARG A 102 -44.27 69.34 17.79
N GLU A 103 -44.64 69.16 16.53
CA GLU A 103 -46.02 69.28 16.04
C GLU A 103 -46.84 68.00 16.24
N LYS A 104 -46.19 66.87 16.59
CA LYS A 104 -46.83 65.58 16.91
C LYS A 104 -46.48 65.09 18.32
N PRO A 105 -46.90 65.81 19.39
CA PRO A 105 -46.51 65.52 20.78
C PRO A 105 -46.93 64.14 21.30
N THR A 106 -47.86 63.47 20.64
CA THR A 106 -48.31 62.11 20.97
C THR A 106 -47.41 61.02 20.41
N GLU A 107 -46.56 61.33 19.43
CA GLU A 107 -45.63 60.37 18.83
C GLU A 107 -44.38 60.25 19.70
N LYS A 108 -44.27 59.13 20.43
CA LYS A 108 -43.12 58.81 21.28
C LYS A 108 -42.32 57.67 20.69
N LEU A 109 -41.16 57.99 20.12
CA LEU A 109 -40.22 57.02 19.57
C LEU A 109 -39.17 56.61 20.60
N PRO A 110 -38.69 55.36 20.60
CA PRO A 110 -37.60 54.94 21.49
C PRO A 110 -36.29 55.66 21.14
N VAL A 111 -35.55 56.08 22.16
CA VAL A 111 -34.20 56.68 22.00
C VAL A 111 -33.16 55.61 21.69
N THR A 112 -33.40 54.35 22.07
CA THR A 112 -32.50 53.23 21.77
C THR A 112 -33.16 52.20 20.86
N ASN A 113 -32.41 51.78 19.85
CA ASN A 113 -32.78 50.68 18.96
C ASN A 113 -31.89 49.48 19.27
N ILE A 114 -32.51 48.31 19.39
CA ILE A 114 -31.81 47.03 19.52
C ILE A 114 -32.03 46.26 18.22
N SER A 115 -30.95 45.72 17.67
CA SER A 115 -31.02 44.87 16.50
C SER A 115 -30.10 43.66 16.65
N LEU A 116 -30.42 42.62 15.89
CA LEU A 116 -29.67 41.38 15.79
C LEU A 116 -29.15 41.24 14.37
N PHE A 117 -27.87 40.97 14.23
CA PHE A 117 -27.28 40.51 12.97
C PHE A 117 -26.87 39.04 13.09
N THR A 118 -27.02 38.29 12.01
CA THR A 118 -26.42 36.96 11.88
C THR A 118 -25.89 36.74 10.47
N SER A 119 -24.70 36.15 10.35
CA SER A 119 -24.10 35.82 9.05
C SER A 119 -24.85 34.73 8.28
N LEU A 120 -25.82 34.05 8.91
CA LEU A 120 -26.71 33.08 8.26
C LEU A 120 -27.66 33.74 7.28
N THR A 121 -28.12 34.96 7.55
CA THR A 121 -29.00 35.74 6.66
C THR A 121 -28.44 37.17 6.55
N PRO A 122 -27.31 37.34 5.85
CA PRO A 122 -26.53 38.57 5.89
C PRO A 122 -27.24 39.76 5.21
N ALA A 123 -28.29 39.52 4.42
CA ALA A 123 -29.05 40.54 3.71
C ALA A 123 -29.90 41.44 4.63
N ILE A 124 -30.15 41.02 5.87
CA ILE A 124 -30.99 41.76 6.81
C ILE A 124 -30.37 41.83 8.20
N THR A 125 -30.61 42.95 8.88
CA THR A 125 -30.42 43.07 10.33
C THR A 125 -31.81 43.10 10.97
N TYR A 126 -32.07 42.22 11.94
CA TYR A 126 -33.39 42.06 12.54
C TYR A 126 -33.60 43.06 13.69
N PRO A 127 -34.45 44.09 13.55
CA PRO A 127 -34.78 44.96 14.65
C PRO A 127 -35.62 44.22 15.70
N PHE A 128 -35.47 44.59 16.98
CA PHE A 128 -36.32 44.05 18.03
C PHE A 128 -37.75 44.60 17.90
N SER A 129 -38.71 43.70 17.73
CA SER A 129 -40.15 44.00 17.84
C SER A 129 -40.52 44.43 19.27
N ARG A 130 -41.69 45.06 19.41
CA ARG A 130 -42.22 45.47 20.72
C ARG A 130 -42.27 44.32 21.73
N GLN A 131 -42.65 43.12 21.30
CA GLN A 131 -42.70 41.95 22.16
C GLN A 131 -41.32 41.47 22.60
N GLN A 132 -40.34 41.47 21.69
CA GLN A 132 -38.97 41.09 21.98
C GLN A 132 -38.33 42.07 22.98
N THR A 133 -38.52 43.39 22.78
CA THR A 133 -38.09 44.42 23.73
C THR A 133 -38.76 44.28 25.10
N ALA A 134 -40.07 43.96 25.13
CA ALA A 134 -40.79 43.70 26.37
C ALA A 134 -40.22 42.47 27.11
N ASN A 135 -39.87 41.39 26.40
CA ASN A 135 -39.25 40.20 26.99
C ASN A 135 -37.86 40.50 27.57
N THR A 136 -37.04 41.32 26.88
CA THR A 136 -35.74 41.76 27.39
C THR A 136 -35.88 42.64 28.64
N LEU A 137 -36.83 43.58 28.65
CA LEU A 137 -37.15 44.38 29.84
C LEU A 137 -37.67 43.52 31.00
N ALA A 138 -38.45 42.48 30.72
CA ALA A 138 -38.91 41.54 31.74
C ALA A 138 -37.73 40.78 32.38
N PHE A 139 -36.73 40.36 31.60
CA PHE A 139 -35.50 39.78 32.14
C PHE A 139 -34.77 40.74 33.08
N ILE A 140 -34.55 41.99 32.64
CA ILE A 140 -33.89 43.02 33.45
C ILE A 140 -34.65 43.25 34.77
N ASN A 141 -35.98 43.33 34.73
CA ASN A 141 -36.78 43.49 35.94
C ASN A 141 -36.65 42.31 36.90
N ILE A 142 -36.59 41.08 36.40
CA ILE A 142 -36.34 39.88 37.23
C ILE A 142 -34.98 39.99 37.92
N VAL A 143 -33.94 40.40 37.20
CA VAL A 143 -32.59 40.58 37.78
C VAL A 143 -32.56 41.70 38.82
N ILE A 144 -33.18 42.85 38.55
CA ILE A 144 -33.30 43.96 39.52
C ILE A 144 -33.98 43.48 40.80
N SER A 145 -35.13 42.80 40.68
CA SER A 145 -35.86 42.28 41.84
C SER A 145 -35.03 41.25 42.62
N TRP A 146 -34.27 40.40 41.91
CA TRP A 146 -33.41 39.42 42.55
C TRP A 146 -32.21 40.05 43.27
N LEU A 147 -31.54 41.04 42.68
CA LEU A 147 -30.43 41.76 43.32
C LEU A 147 -30.90 42.53 44.57
N GLN A 148 -32.09 43.14 44.51
CA GLN A 148 -32.72 43.76 45.68
C GLN A 148 -32.96 42.75 46.80
N GLN A 149 -33.46 41.56 46.47
CA GLN A 149 -33.63 40.48 47.45
C GLN A 149 -32.29 39.99 47.98
N CYS A 150 -31.26 39.87 47.14
CA CYS A 150 -29.91 39.47 47.52
C CYS A 150 -29.32 40.41 48.58
N ILE A 151 -29.40 41.73 48.35
CA ILE A 151 -28.94 42.76 49.30
C ILE A 151 -29.73 42.69 50.62
N ASN A 152 -31.05 42.55 50.55
CA ASN A 152 -31.93 42.52 51.73
C ASN A 152 -31.85 41.21 52.53
N SER A 153 -31.45 40.11 51.89
CA SER A 153 -31.35 38.78 52.52
C SER A 153 -30.11 38.59 53.40
N SER A 154 -29.20 39.58 53.45
CA SER A 154 -28.02 39.63 54.31
C SER A 154 -28.29 39.39 55.81
N ASN A 155 -29.54 39.48 56.26
CA ASN A 155 -29.98 39.27 57.64
C ASN A 155 -30.79 37.97 57.88
N SER A 156 -30.92 37.06 56.89
CA SER A 156 -31.78 35.86 57.02
C SER A 156 -31.32 34.69 56.14
N ASN A 157 -31.45 33.45 56.64
CA ASN A 157 -31.10 32.18 55.96
C ASN A 157 -32.03 31.83 54.76
N LEU A 158 -32.43 32.79 53.94
CA LEU A 158 -33.31 32.59 52.79
C LEU A 158 -32.53 32.08 51.57
N THR A 159 -32.85 30.89 51.09
CA THR A 159 -32.34 30.37 49.81
C THR A 159 -33.03 31.08 48.64
N LEU A 160 -32.36 32.03 48.02
CA LEU A 160 -32.88 32.74 46.84
C LEU A 160 -32.82 31.84 45.60
N LYS A 161 -33.95 31.70 44.89
CA LYS A 161 -33.99 31.03 43.58
C LYS A 161 -33.30 31.91 42.53
N ALA A 162 -32.45 31.31 41.71
CA ALA A 162 -31.78 32.00 40.62
C ALA A 162 -32.78 32.67 39.64
N PRO A 163 -32.44 33.82 39.04
CA PRO A 163 -33.25 34.43 38.00
C PRO A 163 -33.55 33.46 36.85
N VAL A 164 -34.83 33.36 36.48
CA VAL A 164 -35.25 32.51 35.35
C VAL A 164 -34.76 33.13 34.04
N SER A 165 -34.12 32.30 33.20
CA SER A 165 -33.67 32.72 31.87
C SER A 165 -34.84 33.13 30.97
N ARG A 166 -34.65 34.12 30.10
CA ARG A 166 -35.67 34.59 29.16
C ARG A 166 -35.20 34.43 27.73
N SER A 167 -36.15 34.18 26.83
CA SER A 167 -35.86 33.94 25.42
C SER A 167 -36.53 34.96 24.51
N VAL A 168 -35.81 35.34 23.47
CA VAL A 168 -36.25 36.22 22.39
C VAL A 168 -36.06 35.47 21.08
N PHE A 169 -37.05 35.51 20.20
CA PHE A 169 -37.10 34.65 19.02
C PHE A 169 -37.16 35.47 17.75
N PHE A 170 -36.28 35.17 16.79
CA PHE A 170 -36.19 35.84 15.50
C PHE A 170 -36.49 34.82 14.41
N ALA A 171 -37.52 35.07 13.60
CA ALA A 171 -37.78 34.27 12.40
C ALA A 171 -36.79 34.66 11.32
N LEU A 172 -36.06 33.67 10.78
CA LEU A 172 -35.12 33.88 9.70
C LEU A 172 -35.88 33.75 8.38
N THR A 173 -36.43 34.86 7.91
CA THR A 173 -37.32 34.91 6.74
C THR A 173 -36.60 35.20 5.43
N GLU A 174 -35.39 35.76 5.51
CA GLU A 174 -34.56 36.03 4.33
C GLU A 174 -33.79 34.80 3.87
N GLY A 175 -33.31 34.85 2.62
CA GLY A 175 -32.46 33.81 2.05
C GLY A 175 -31.22 33.53 2.90
N ILE A 176 -30.92 32.24 3.09
CA ILE A 176 -29.68 31.82 3.76
C ILE A 176 -28.48 32.23 2.91
N ASN A 177 -27.39 32.65 3.56
CA ASN A 177 -26.12 33.02 2.96
C ASN A 177 -25.71 32.05 1.85
N PHE A 178 -25.50 32.58 0.65
CA PHE A 178 -25.22 31.79 -0.55
C PHE A 178 -23.81 31.18 -0.58
N LYS A 179 -22.88 31.68 0.25
CA LYS A 179 -21.50 31.16 0.31
C LYS A 179 -21.47 29.68 0.72
N ASN A 180 -20.48 28.96 0.20
CA ASN A 180 -20.33 27.53 0.49
C ASN A 180 -19.67 27.28 1.84
N VAL A 181 -18.75 28.16 2.22
CA VAL A 181 -18.08 28.12 3.53
C VAL A 181 -18.12 29.52 4.14
N PHE A 182 -18.73 29.65 5.33
CA PHE A 182 -18.77 30.93 6.03
C PHE A 182 -18.81 30.76 7.56
N GLU A 183 -18.25 31.75 8.25
CA GLU A 183 -18.20 31.82 9.71
C GLU A 183 -19.59 32.20 10.26
N VAL A 184 -20.05 31.53 11.32
CA VAL A 184 -21.31 31.85 12.00
C VAL A 184 -21.07 32.97 12.98
N GLU A 185 -21.48 34.17 12.59
CA GLU A 185 -21.47 35.35 13.42
C GLU A 185 -22.88 35.66 13.89
N THR A 186 -23.02 36.05 15.15
CA THR A 186 -24.27 36.56 15.70
C THR A 186 -23.93 37.71 16.63
N THR A 187 -24.42 38.91 16.33
CA THR A 187 -24.15 40.10 17.11
C THR A 187 -25.45 40.79 17.50
N LEU A 188 -25.49 41.33 18.72
CA LEU A 188 -26.50 42.29 19.13
C LEU A 188 -25.91 43.68 19.07
N THR A 189 -26.67 44.59 18.49
CA THR A 189 -26.30 46.00 18.39
C THR A 189 -27.31 46.82 19.16
N ILE A 190 -26.80 47.73 19.99
CA ILE A 190 -27.59 48.82 20.58
C ILE A 190 -27.10 50.13 19.95
N THR A 191 -28.00 50.86 19.33
CA THR A 191 -27.76 52.23 18.85
C THR A 191 -28.64 53.20 19.62
N SER A 192 -28.11 54.39 19.90
CA SER A 192 -28.90 55.53 20.35
C SER A 192 -29.32 56.35 19.15
N VAL A 193 -30.37 57.14 19.31
CA VAL A 193 -30.79 58.14 18.35
C VAL A 193 -30.56 59.50 18.98
N ASP A 194 -29.91 60.40 18.25
CA ASP A 194 -29.83 61.80 18.60
C ASP A 194 -31.24 62.40 18.58
N THR A 195 -31.68 62.91 19.72
CA THR A 195 -33.04 63.41 19.89
C THR A 195 -33.30 64.75 19.20
N GLU A 196 -32.25 65.46 18.75
CA GLU A 196 -32.34 66.72 18.01
C GLU A 196 -32.26 66.51 16.50
N THR A 197 -31.36 65.65 16.04
CA THR A 197 -31.13 65.43 14.61
C THR A 197 -31.82 64.19 14.06
N GLY A 198 -32.36 63.32 14.91
CA GLY A 198 -32.92 62.02 14.53
C GLY A 198 -31.89 61.02 13.99
N SER A 199 -30.60 61.37 14.01
CA SER A 199 -29.53 60.57 13.44
C SER A 199 -29.07 59.46 14.40
N PRO A 200 -28.67 58.29 13.90
CA PRO A 200 -28.15 57.22 14.75
C PRO A 200 -26.78 57.60 15.33
N GLY A 201 -26.64 57.47 16.65
CA GLY A 201 -25.37 57.58 17.37
C GLY A 201 -24.49 56.33 17.21
N PRO A 202 -23.26 56.34 17.78
CA PRO A 202 -22.31 55.24 17.63
C PRO A 202 -22.87 53.92 18.19
N PRO A 203 -22.83 52.82 17.42
CA PRO A 203 -23.38 51.53 17.86
C PRO A 203 -22.49 50.87 18.92
N SER A 204 -23.13 50.19 19.87
CA SER A 204 -22.47 49.19 20.72
C SER A 204 -22.79 47.79 20.22
N VAL A 205 -21.80 47.12 19.65
CA VAL A 205 -21.92 45.77 19.08
C VAL A 205 -21.38 44.74 20.07
N THR A 206 -22.17 43.71 20.36
CA THR A 206 -21.79 42.61 21.26
C THR A 206 -21.92 41.28 20.53
N PRO A 207 -20.82 40.54 20.31
CA PRO A 207 -20.88 39.19 19.76
C PRO A 207 -21.48 38.20 20.77
N ILE A 208 -22.26 37.24 20.26
CA ILE A 208 -22.99 36.27 21.06
C ILE A 208 -22.50 34.86 20.73
N SER A 209 -22.20 34.10 21.77
CA SER A 209 -21.80 32.70 21.64
C SER A 209 -22.98 31.74 21.52
N PRO A 210 -22.83 30.59 20.85
CA PRO A 210 -23.84 29.54 20.83
C PRO A 210 -24.09 28.95 22.22
N TYR A 211 -25.31 28.47 22.45
CA TYR A 211 -25.70 27.74 23.65
C TYR A 211 -25.34 26.26 23.52
N ILE A 212 -24.15 25.88 24.01
CA ILE A 212 -23.58 24.53 23.87
C ILE A 212 -23.91 23.62 25.08
N GLY A 213 -24.99 23.88 25.82
CA GLY A 213 -25.28 23.18 27.10
C GLY A 213 -25.27 21.64 27.01
N ALA A 214 -25.78 21.07 25.92
CA ALA A 214 -25.80 19.62 25.66
C ALA A 214 -24.63 19.12 24.79
N GLY A 215 -23.59 19.93 24.59
CA GLY A 215 -22.44 19.65 23.74
C GLY A 215 -22.61 20.10 22.27
N LEU A 216 -21.48 20.28 21.58
CA LEU A 216 -21.41 20.78 20.19
C LEU A 216 -22.15 19.88 19.20
N VAL A 217 -22.06 18.55 19.39
CA VAL A 217 -22.72 17.57 18.53
C VAL A 217 -24.25 17.70 18.63
N SER A 218 -24.80 17.89 19.83
CA SER A 218 -26.23 18.10 20.04
C SER A 218 -26.71 19.40 19.40
N PHE A 219 -25.90 20.47 19.51
CA PHE A 219 -26.17 21.74 18.84
C PHE A 219 -26.17 21.60 17.32
N ALA A 220 -25.19 20.90 16.74
CA ALA A 220 -25.12 20.63 15.31
C ALA A 220 -26.32 19.82 14.79
N LYS A 221 -26.78 18.80 15.55
CA LYS A 221 -27.97 18.02 15.17
C LYS A 221 -29.21 18.91 15.09
N GLN A 222 -29.39 19.81 16.07
CA GLN A 222 -30.49 20.76 16.05
C GLN A 222 -30.40 21.72 14.87
N PHE A 223 -29.21 22.25 14.59
CA PHE A 223 -28.98 23.12 13.42
C PHE A 223 -29.36 22.43 12.11
N GLU A 224 -28.85 21.23 11.86
CA GLU A 224 -29.11 20.48 10.62
C GLU A 224 -30.60 20.14 10.43
N LEU A 225 -31.31 19.85 11.52
CA LEU A 225 -32.77 19.61 11.49
C LEU A 225 -33.56 20.88 11.17
N VAL A 226 -33.11 22.04 11.67
CA VAL A 226 -33.77 23.33 11.45
C VAL A 226 -33.60 23.80 10.01
N PHE A 227 -32.41 23.65 9.44
CA PHE A 227 -32.06 24.12 8.09
C PHE A 227 -32.07 23.02 7.02
N LYS A 228 -32.83 21.95 7.22
CA LYS A 228 -33.00 20.88 6.23
C LYS A 228 -33.58 21.44 4.92
N ASN A 229 -32.92 21.14 3.80
CA ASN A 229 -33.28 21.55 2.45
C ASN A 229 -33.09 20.36 1.48
N ASP A 230 -33.86 20.32 0.39
CA ASP A 230 -33.84 19.23 -0.60
C ASP A 230 -32.65 19.33 -1.58
N ASP A 231 -32.17 20.54 -1.88
CA ASP A 231 -31.04 20.79 -2.79
C ASP A 231 -29.68 20.65 -2.11
N CYS A 232 -29.62 20.95 -0.80
CA CYS A 232 -28.37 20.98 -0.04
C CYS A 232 -28.55 20.67 1.45
N ARG A 233 -27.43 20.34 2.10
CA ARG A 233 -27.29 20.15 3.54
C ARG A 233 -26.32 21.18 4.09
N LEU A 234 -26.71 21.89 5.14
CA LEU A 234 -25.81 22.79 5.87
C LEU A 234 -25.19 22.05 7.04
N LYS A 235 -23.88 21.82 7.01
CA LYS A 235 -23.12 21.17 8.08
C LYS A 235 -22.43 22.20 8.95
N LEU A 236 -22.35 21.95 10.25
CA LEU A 236 -21.54 22.76 11.15
C LEU A 236 -20.12 22.20 11.30
N ALA A 237 -19.16 23.10 11.37
CA ALA A 237 -17.76 22.79 11.64
C ALA A 237 -17.14 23.77 12.65
N THR A 238 -16.01 23.37 13.22
CA THR A 238 -15.18 24.21 14.10
C THR A 238 -13.83 24.49 13.46
N GLY A 239 -13.29 25.70 13.63
CA GLY A 239 -11.99 26.08 13.10
C GLY A 239 -11.60 27.49 13.56
N ILE A 240 -10.39 27.91 13.17
CA ILE A 240 -9.85 29.24 13.51
C ILE A 240 -10.68 30.33 12.82
N SER A 241 -11.01 31.41 13.51
CA SER A 241 -11.72 32.57 12.94
C SER A 241 -10.85 33.30 11.91
N HIS A 242 -11.46 34.04 10.97
CA HIS A 242 -10.74 34.97 10.07
C HIS A 242 -9.87 35.98 10.82
N SER A 243 -10.23 36.31 12.05
CA SER A 243 -9.49 37.25 12.92
C SER A 243 -8.26 36.64 13.60
N GLY A 244 -7.99 35.35 13.41
CA GLY A 244 -6.90 34.62 14.08
C GLY A 244 -7.18 34.28 15.55
N SER A 245 -8.37 34.59 16.08
CA SER A 245 -8.75 34.23 17.45
C SER A 245 -9.16 32.74 17.56
N ASN A 246 -8.53 32.02 18.50
CA ASN A 246 -8.80 30.60 18.79
C ASN A 246 -9.81 30.47 19.93
N ASN A 247 -11.09 30.70 19.63
CA ASN A 247 -12.16 30.39 20.57
C ASN A 247 -12.78 29.03 20.25
N LEU A 248 -12.84 28.12 21.22
CA LEU A 248 -13.43 26.77 21.11
C LEU A 248 -14.92 26.77 20.69
N ASN A 249 -15.57 27.93 20.66
CA ASN A 249 -16.97 28.12 20.28
C ASN A 249 -17.13 28.71 18.87
N GLN A 250 -16.04 28.85 18.09
CA GLN A 250 -16.12 29.38 16.73
C GLN A 250 -16.74 28.35 15.79
N LEU A 251 -17.91 28.68 15.26
CA LEU A 251 -18.67 27.81 14.37
C LEU A 251 -18.61 28.31 12.93
N TRP A 252 -18.61 27.36 12.01
CA TRP A 252 -18.61 27.55 10.57
C TRP A 252 -19.73 26.73 9.95
N VAL A 253 -20.32 27.24 8.88
CA VAL A 253 -21.27 26.51 8.04
C VAL A 253 -20.55 26.06 6.77
N ILE A 254 -20.76 24.80 6.43
CA ILE A 254 -20.32 24.17 5.18
C ILE A 254 -21.57 23.70 4.43
N ARG A 255 -21.80 24.24 3.24
CA ARG A 255 -22.92 23.84 2.37
C ARG A 255 -22.49 22.66 1.49
N ILE A 256 -23.12 21.50 1.69
CA ILE A 256 -22.91 20.29 0.89
C ILE A 256 -24.12 20.09 -0.02
N ALA A 257 -23.91 20.04 -1.32
CA ALA A 257 -24.98 19.80 -2.29
C ALA A 257 -25.45 18.32 -2.25
N ASN A 258 -26.72 18.08 -2.57
CA ASN A 258 -27.28 16.73 -2.67
C ASN A 258 -27.13 16.13 -4.08
N SER A 259 -26.95 16.96 -5.11
CA SER A 259 -26.69 16.58 -6.50
C SER A 259 -25.63 17.48 -7.13
N ASN A 260 -25.11 17.10 -8.31
CA ASN A 260 -24.13 17.90 -9.06
C ASN A 260 -24.68 19.23 -9.59
N THR A 261 -26.00 19.35 -9.71
CA THR A 261 -26.71 20.59 -10.05
C THR A 261 -27.17 21.37 -8.83
N GLY A 262 -27.05 20.80 -7.63
CA GLY A 262 -27.43 21.44 -6.38
C GLY A 262 -26.48 22.57 -5.97
N THR A 263 -26.93 23.40 -5.02
CA THR A 263 -26.12 24.50 -4.48
C THR A 263 -25.18 23.99 -3.38
N GLY A 264 -23.88 24.28 -3.47
CA GLY A 264 -22.90 23.80 -2.49
C GLY A 264 -21.70 23.06 -3.05
N ILE A 265 -21.00 22.41 -2.13
CA ILE A 265 -19.93 21.45 -2.39
C ILE A 265 -20.55 20.09 -2.73
N PHE A 266 -20.35 19.61 -3.96
CA PHE A 266 -20.76 18.29 -4.41
C PHE A 266 -19.55 17.39 -4.63
N TYR A 267 -19.69 16.11 -4.25
CA TYR A 267 -18.78 15.06 -4.67
C TYR A 267 -19.53 13.73 -4.82
N ASN A 268 -19.16 12.97 -5.84
CA ASN A 268 -19.60 11.58 -6.03
C ASN A 268 -18.43 10.74 -6.54
N ILE A 269 -18.10 9.68 -5.80
CA ILE A 269 -17.02 8.76 -6.18
C ILE A 269 -17.56 7.88 -7.30
N ILE A 270 -16.95 7.98 -8.49
CA ILE A 270 -17.40 7.23 -9.66
C ILE A 270 -16.96 5.78 -9.47
N ALA A 271 -17.92 4.87 -9.45
CA ALA A 271 -17.65 3.44 -9.42
C ALA A 271 -16.98 3.02 -10.75
N GLY A 272 -15.79 2.42 -10.67
CA GLY A 272 -14.97 1.96 -11.80
C GLY A 272 -13.75 1.19 -11.29
N THR A 273 -12.92 0.61 -12.18
CA THR A 273 -11.68 -0.09 -11.78
C THR A 273 -10.73 0.87 -11.09
N ALA A 274 -10.67 0.79 -9.76
CA ALA A 274 -9.72 1.53 -8.94
C ALA A 274 -8.31 1.44 -9.53
N MET A 275 -7.60 2.56 -9.60
CA MET A 275 -6.21 2.56 -10.05
C MET A 275 -5.29 2.32 -8.86
N ALA A 276 -4.43 1.32 -8.97
CA ALA A 276 -3.36 1.07 -8.02
C ALA A 276 -2.07 1.73 -8.53
N ILE A 277 -1.57 2.70 -7.77
CA ILE A 277 -0.34 3.42 -8.05
C ILE A 277 0.65 3.06 -6.95
N ALA A 278 1.81 2.52 -7.29
CA ALA A 278 2.81 2.14 -6.30
C ALA A 278 4.15 2.83 -6.63
N PRO A 279 5.02 3.07 -5.64
CA PRO A 279 6.37 3.52 -5.92
C PRO A 279 7.13 2.41 -6.62
N ALA A 280 7.68 2.66 -7.81
CA ALA A 280 8.56 1.72 -8.46
C ALA A 280 9.79 1.44 -7.56
N PRO A 281 10.30 0.19 -7.54
CA PRO A 281 11.60 -0.12 -6.98
C PRO A 281 12.67 0.82 -7.55
N LEU A 282 13.67 1.14 -6.74
CA LEU A 282 14.83 1.86 -7.22
C LEU A 282 15.59 1.00 -8.26
N SER A 283 15.64 -0.31 -8.09
CA SER A 283 16.13 -1.22 -9.13
C SER A 283 15.32 -2.51 -9.18
N THR A 284 15.11 -3.05 -10.38
CA THR A 284 14.56 -4.39 -10.60
C THR A 284 15.64 -5.45 -10.84
N THR A 285 16.91 -5.04 -10.83
CA THR A 285 18.11 -5.90 -10.97
C THR A 285 19.10 -5.66 -9.84
N LEU A 286 19.85 -6.68 -9.45
CA LEU A 286 20.98 -6.50 -8.55
C LEU A 286 22.10 -5.72 -9.24
N VAL A 287 22.78 -4.85 -8.50
CA VAL A 287 23.87 -4.02 -9.00
C VAL A 287 25.20 -4.59 -8.51
N ALA A 288 26.18 -4.69 -9.41
CA ALA A 288 27.56 -5.03 -9.07
C ALA A 288 28.49 -3.90 -9.51
N ASN A 289 29.50 -3.62 -8.70
CA ASN A 289 30.59 -2.70 -9.01
C ASN A 289 31.90 -3.20 -8.40
N SER A 290 32.91 -3.41 -9.25
CA SER A 290 34.22 -3.91 -8.84
C SER A 290 35.10 -2.86 -8.14
N SER A 291 34.77 -1.56 -8.23
CA SER A 291 35.56 -0.48 -7.65
C SER A 291 34.68 0.68 -7.19
N THR A 292 34.25 0.65 -5.92
CA THR A 292 33.39 1.67 -5.31
C THR A 292 34.17 2.47 -4.26
N PRO A 293 34.26 3.81 -4.37
CA PRO A 293 35.00 4.62 -3.41
C PRO A 293 34.26 4.76 -2.08
N ILE A 294 34.90 4.38 -0.98
CA ILE A 294 34.39 4.45 0.39
C ILE A 294 35.37 5.22 1.27
N ARG A 295 34.88 6.24 1.97
CA ARG A 295 35.63 7.00 2.97
C ARG A 295 35.28 6.51 4.38
N PRO A 296 36.26 6.11 5.20
CA PRO A 296 35.99 5.56 6.52
C PRO A 296 35.50 6.63 7.51
N TYR A 297 34.62 6.23 8.41
CA TYR A 297 34.20 7.02 9.56
C TYR A 297 35.07 6.71 10.78
N LYS A 298 35.50 7.74 11.51
CA LYS A 298 36.23 7.59 12.78
C LYS A 298 35.46 8.26 13.92
N THR A 299 35.24 7.52 15.01
CA THR A 299 34.55 8.03 16.21
C THR A 299 35.23 9.29 16.74
N GLY A 300 34.42 10.31 17.03
CA GLY A 300 34.89 11.59 17.57
C GLY A 300 35.46 12.58 16.56
N THR A 301 35.81 12.15 15.35
CA THR A 301 36.35 13.02 14.28
C THR A 301 35.49 13.03 13.01
N GLY A 302 34.58 12.07 12.82
CA GLY A 302 33.70 12.01 11.66
C GLY A 302 34.35 11.40 10.42
N ILE A 303 33.73 11.64 9.26
CA ILE A 303 34.29 11.32 7.93
C ILE A 303 35.17 12.49 7.47
N ASN A 304 36.43 12.22 7.17
CA ASN A 304 37.30 13.20 6.52
C ASN A 304 37.15 13.08 4.99
N TRP A 305 36.52 14.08 4.37
CA TRP A 305 36.26 14.08 2.93
C TRP A 305 37.48 14.41 2.06
N GLU A 306 38.51 15.02 2.65
CA GLU A 306 39.78 15.37 2.00
C GLU A 306 40.73 14.17 1.87
N ASN A 307 40.54 13.13 2.69
CA ASN A 307 41.33 11.91 2.58
C ASN A 307 40.92 11.11 1.33
N PRO A 308 41.89 10.42 0.68
CA PRO A 308 41.57 9.52 -0.43
C PRO A 308 40.64 8.39 0.03
N PRO A 309 39.69 7.94 -0.83
CA PRO A 309 38.84 6.80 -0.51
C PRO A 309 39.60 5.48 -0.56
N GLU A 310 39.07 4.50 0.17
CA GLU A 310 39.35 3.08 -0.02
C GLU A 310 38.39 2.53 -1.10
N TYR A 311 38.85 1.63 -1.98
CA TYR A 311 38.02 1.07 -3.03
C TYR A 311 37.56 -0.34 -2.66
N LEU A 312 36.25 -0.53 -2.57
CA LEU A 312 35.63 -1.83 -2.26
C LEU A 312 34.89 -2.40 -3.47
N ARG A 313 34.89 -3.74 -3.54
CA ARG A 313 34.09 -4.51 -4.50
C ARG A 313 32.75 -4.88 -3.87
N PHE A 314 31.68 -4.68 -4.62
CA PHE A 314 30.33 -5.09 -4.26
C PHE A 314 29.74 -5.94 -5.40
N ASP A 315 29.25 -7.13 -5.06
CA ASP A 315 28.60 -8.04 -6.00
C ASP A 315 27.14 -8.26 -5.55
N GLY A 316 26.19 -8.17 -6.49
CA GLY A 316 24.81 -8.61 -6.24
C GLY A 316 24.02 -7.76 -5.22
N VAL A 317 24.14 -6.43 -5.25
CA VAL A 317 23.49 -5.54 -4.29
C VAL A 317 22.06 -5.17 -4.70
N ASP A 318 21.12 -5.31 -3.77
CA ASP A 318 19.80 -4.68 -3.84
C ASP A 318 19.86 -3.25 -3.26
N ILE A 319 19.78 -2.24 -4.14
CA ILE A 319 19.85 -0.83 -3.72
C ILE A 319 18.62 -0.37 -2.93
N ASP A 320 17.46 -1.02 -3.09
CA ASP A 320 16.28 -0.72 -2.28
C ASP A 320 16.52 -1.10 -0.81
N THR A 321 17.31 -2.15 -0.56
CA THR A 321 17.73 -2.54 0.79
C THR A 321 18.65 -1.52 1.46
N TRP A 322 19.59 -0.93 0.72
CA TRP A 322 20.40 0.18 1.25
C TRP A 322 19.59 1.46 1.46
N MET A 323 18.68 1.79 0.54
CA MET A 323 17.78 2.93 0.74
C MET A 323 16.88 2.74 1.96
N ARG A 324 16.38 1.51 2.23
CA ARG A 324 15.63 1.19 3.45
C ARG A 324 16.41 1.59 4.71
N GLU A 325 17.72 1.32 4.76
CA GLU A 325 18.58 1.70 5.88
C GLU A 325 18.77 3.22 5.99
N VAL A 326 18.90 3.94 4.87
CA VAL A 326 18.94 5.42 4.88
C VAL A 326 17.68 6.01 5.49
N LEU A 327 16.50 5.58 5.01
CA LEU A 327 15.22 6.11 5.47
C LEU A 327 15.00 5.82 6.97
N ARG A 328 15.31 4.59 7.41
CA ARG A 328 15.29 4.23 8.83
C ARG A 328 16.27 5.06 9.66
N GLY A 329 17.43 5.38 9.10
CA GLY A 329 18.43 6.19 9.78
C GLY A 329 17.99 7.63 9.98
N ILE A 330 17.27 8.21 9.01
CA ILE A 330 16.68 9.55 9.16
C ILE A 330 15.54 9.50 10.19
N ASP A 331 14.63 8.53 10.07
CA ASP A 331 13.52 8.35 11.02
C ASP A 331 14.02 8.20 12.47
N PHE A 332 15.14 7.50 12.67
CA PHE A 332 15.77 7.32 13.99
C PHE A 332 16.06 8.65 14.70
N LEU A 333 16.54 9.68 13.98
CA LEU A 333 16.83 11.00 14.56
C LEU A 333 15.57 11.75 15.01
N PHE A 334 14.46 11.54 14.29
CA PHE A 334 13.17 12.20 14.57
C PHE A 334 12.30 11.46 15.58
N THR A 335 12.78 10.33 16.12
CA THR A 335 12.07 9.64 17.21
C THR A 335 12.02 10.48 18.50
N ALA A 336 10.97 10.30 19.29
CA ALA A 336 10.79 10.99 20.58
C ALA A 336 11.98 10.79 21.55
N ALA A 337 12.70 9.68 21.42
CA ALA A 337 13.86 9.34 22.24
C ALA A 337 15.13 10.15 21.93
N HIS A 338 15.25 10.74 20.73
CA HIS A 338 16.47 11.41 20.28
C HIS A 338 16.25 12.88 19.87
N ILE A 339 15.05 13.25 19.44
CA ILE A 339 14.79 14.56 18.83
C ILE A 339 15.18 15.74 19.74
N LYS A 340 14.90 15.67 21.05
CA LYS A 340 15.26 16.72 22.02
C LYS A 340 16.78 16.91 22.12
N GLN A 341 17.53 15.81 22.11
CA GLN A 341 18.98 15.82 22.20
C GLN A 341 19.63 16.30 20.90
N VAL A 342 19.03 15.98 19.74
CA VAL A 342 19.42 16.55 18.44
C VAL A 342 19.24 18.07 18.44
N PHE A 343 18.10 18.58 18.92
CA PHE A 343 17.87 20.02 19.08
C PHE A 343 18.92 20.68 19.99
N ALA A 344 19.21 20.05 21.14
CA ALA A 344 20.23 20.56 22.07
C ALA A 344 21.64 20.57 21.45
N CYS A 345 22.02 19.52 20.74
CA CYS A 345 23.31 19.44 20.05
C CYS A 345 23.43 20.51 18.95
N ASN A 346 22.37 20.71 18.15
CA ASN A 346 22.33 21.75 17.13
C ASN A 346 22.40 23.16 17.72
N ALA A 347 21.72 23.41 18.84
CA ALA A 347 21.77 24.71 19.52
C ALA A 347 23.19 25.04 19.99
N LEU A 348 23.90 24.05 20.57
CA LEU A 348 25.30 24.21 20.97
C LEU A 348 26.23 24.40 19.76
N TYR A 349 25.99 23.71 18.65
CA TYR A 349 26.75 23.87 17.41
C TYR A 349 26.63 25.30 16.86
N LYS A 350 25.41 25.84 16.78
CA LYS A 350 25.16 27.22 16.33
C LYS A 350 25.85 28.27 17.19
N LEU A 351 26.00 28.02 18.49
CA LEU A 351 26.74 28.93 19.38
C LEU A 351 28.25 28.92 19.09
N GLN A 352 28.80 27.79 18.67
CA GLN A 352 30.24 27.68 18.35
C GLN A 352 30.57 28.11 16.93
N HIS A 353 29.63 27.93 16.01
CA HIS A 353 29.83 28.09 14.57
C HIS A 353 28.67 28.86 13.93
N PRO A 354 28.44 30.13 14.31
CA PRO A 354 27.37 30.95 13.72
C PRO A 354 27.49 31.10 12.20
N GLU A 355 28.69 30.94 11.65
CA GLU A 355 29.02 31.00 10.22
C GLU A 355 28.69 29.73 9.42
N HIS A 356 28.59 28.56 10.07
CA HIS A 356 28.48 27.26 9.39
C HIS A 356 27.04 26.72 9.23
N GLY A 357 26.03 27.56 9.46
CA GLY A 357 24.63 27.25 9.17
C GLY A 357 23.93 26.39 10.23
N ASP A 358 22.76 25.86 9.88
CA ASP A 358 21.86 25.11 10.78
C ASP A 358 21.81 23.64 10.38
N LEU A 359 22.49 22.78 11.15
CA LEU A 359 22.58 21.35 10.87
C LEU A 359 21.21 20.67 10.84
N LEU A 360 20.26 21.14 11.66
CA LEU A 360 18.90 20.62 11.64
C LEU A 360 18.14 21.06 10.39
N ASN A 361 18.37 22.29 9.91
CA ASN A 361 17.83 22.74 8.63
C ASN A 361 18.40 21.92 7.47
N ASP A 362 19.71 21.62 7.47
CA ASP A 362 20.32 20.78 6.44
C ASP A 362 19.69 19.38 6.40
N ILE A 363 19.50 18.76 7.58
CA ILE A 363 18.80 17.47 7.69
C ILE A 363 17.34 17.59 7.22
N ALA A 364 16.63 18.66 7.58
CA ALA A 364 15.25 18.88 7.17
C ALA A 364 15.11 19.09 5.65
N GLN A 365 16.03 19.86 5.03
CA GLN A 365 16.08 20.05 3.57
C GLN A 365 16.45 18.76 2.86
N ALA A 366 17.37 17.96 3.42
CA ALA A 366 17.69 16.64 2.89
C ALA A 366 16.49 15.69 2.95
N LYS A 367 15.78 15.64 4.09
CA LYS A 367 14.52 14.89 4.22
C LYS A 367 13.51 15.32 3.16
N LYS A 368 13.26 16.62 3.00
CA LYS A 368 12.32 17.15 2.00
C LYS A 368 12.72 16.76 0.57
N GLY A 369 13.99 16.91 0.22
CA GLY A 369 14.49 16.55 -1.10
C GLY A 369 14.43 15.05 -1.40
N ILE A 370 14.68 14.20 -0.39
CA ILE A 370 14.50 12.74 -0.49
C ILE A 370 13.02 12.40 -0.72
N ILE A 371 12.10 12.99 0.04
CA ILE A 371 10.65 12.81 -0.16
C ILE A 371 10.27 13.15 -1.61
N SER A 372 10.70 14.30 -2.12
CA SER A 372 10.46 14.69 -3.51
C SER A 372 11.02 13.69 -4.53
N GLY A 373 12.24 13.16 -4.31
CA GLY A 373 12.83 12.15 -5.19
C GLY A 373 12.10 10.80 -5.15
N LEU A 374 11.57 10.42 -3.99
CA LEU A 374 10.85 9.16 -3.77
C LEU A 374 9.43 9.19 -4.35
N VAL A 375 8.67 10.28 -4.19
CA VAL A 375 7.31 10.37 -4.76
C VAL A 375 7.33 10.36 -6.29
N ASN A 376 8.42 10.82 -6.91
CA ASN A 376 8.64 10.72 -8.35
C ASN A 376 8.83 9.28 -8.86
N GLN A 377 8.93 8.29 -7.96
CA GLN A 377 8.95 6.87 -8.36
C GLN A 377 7.54 6.30 -8.56
N LEU A 378 6.47 7.03 -8.24
CA LEU A 378 5.10 6.54 -8.42
C LEU A 378 4.79 6.23 -9.89
N SER A 379 4.23 5.05 -10.12
CA SER A 379 3.75 4.62 -11.44
C SER A 379 2.49 3.77 -11.26
N PRO A 380 1.54 3.79 -12.21
CA PRO A 380 0.45 2.81 -12.23
C PRO A 380 1.04 1.39 -12.29
N VAL A 381 0.50 0.47 -11.48
CA VAL A 381 1.00 -0.91 -11.42
C VAL A 381 0.62 -1.68 -12.68
N ILE A 382 -0.56 -1.43 -13.24
CA ILE A 382 -1.02 -2.05 -14.48
C ILE A 382 -0.57 -1.18 -15.67
N ALA A 383 0.06 -1.82 -16.65
CA ALA A 383 0.57 -1.17 -17.84
C ALA A 383 -0.57 -0.54 -18.67
N GLY A 384 -0.32 0.66 -19.20
CA GLY A 384 -1.27 1.39 -20.06
C GLY A 384 -2.34 2.19 -19.31
N GLN A 385 -2.41 2.12 -17.98
CA GLN A 385 -3.28 3.00 -17.19
C GLN A 385 -2.70 4.43 -17.14
N THR A 386 -3.58 5.43 -17.21
CA THR A 386 -3.20 6.85 -17.02
C THR A 386 -3.81 7.32 -15.71
N ALA A 387 -2.95 7.61 -14.72
CA ALA A 387 -3.35 8.07 -13.40
C ALA A 387 -2.94 9.53 -13.17
N ASN A 388 -3.61 10.23 -12.24
CA ASN A 388 -3.15 11.52 -11.75
C ASN A 388 -2.05 11.29 -10.71
N LEU A 389 -0.79 11.40 -11.15
CA LEU A 389 0.37 11.16 -10.30
C LEU A 389 0.61 12.29 -9.28
N ASP A 390 0.12 13.50 -9.52
CA ASP A 390 0.31 14.63 -8.60
C ASP A 390 -0.48 14.43 -7.31
N ASP A 391 -1.76 14.04 -7.42
CA ASP A 391 -2.60 13.73 -6.26
C ASP A 391 -2.07 12.50 -5.50
N ALA A 392 -1.58 11.49 -6.24
CA ALA A 392 -0.97 10.31 -5.63
C ALA A 392 0.36 10.65 -4.93
N ALA A 393 1.17 11.53 -5.51
CA ALA A 393 2.42 12.02 -4.93
C ALA A 393 2.16 12.84 -3.67
N ALA A 394 1.14 13.69 -3.66
CA ALA A 394 0.73 14.42 -2.46
C ALA A 394 0.28 13.47 -1.34
N CYS A 395 -0.50 12.43 -1.68
CA CYS A 395 -0.93 11.40 -0.73
C CYS A 395 0.26 10.64 -0.13
N LEU A 396 1.20 10.17 -0.96
CA LEU A 396 2.40 9.48 -0.47
C LEU A 396 3.32 10.43 0.31
N ALA A 397 3.52 11.67 -0.13
CA ALA A 397 4.35 12.66 0.56
C ALA A 397 3.88 12.90 2.00
N GLN A 398 2.56 12.92 2.24
CA GLN A 398 2.00 13.00 3.59
C GLN A 398 2.46 11.82 4.45
N GLN A 399 2.38 10.58 3.92
CA GLN A 399 2.87 9.39 4.62
C GLN A 399 4.37 9.45 4.91
N LEU A 400 5.17 9.95 3.96
CA LEU A 400 6.62 10.06 4.11
C LEU A 400 7.05 11.16 5.10
N ASN A 401 6.25 12.23 5.22
CA ASN A 401 6.50 13.27 6.20
C ASN A 401 6.36 12.73 7.64
N ASP A 402 5.37 11.86 7.87
CA ASP A 402 5.19 11.18 9.15
C ASP A 402 6.36 10.23 9.45
N ARG A 403 6.69 9.37 8.48
CA ARG A 403 7.80 8.42 8.58
C ARG A 403 8.32 8.07 7.20
N LEU A 404 9.60 8.29 6.93
CA LEU A 404 10.19 8.01 5.62
C LEU A 404 10.12 6.53 5.26
N TYR A 405 10.26 5.63 6.24
CA TYR A 405 10.10 4.20 6.03
C TYR A 405 8.73 3.80 5.44
N ASN A 406 7.72 4.67 5.55
CA ASN A 406 6.43 4.46 4.89
C ASN A 406 6.56 4.33 3.36
N PHE A 407 7.67 4.79 2.78
CA PHE A 407 7.98 4.54 1.37
C PHE A 407 7.95 3.05 1.05
N TYR A 408 8.38 2.16 1.95
CA TYR A 408 8.43 0.70 1.72
C TYR A 408 7.27 -0.06 2.36
N SER A 409 6.63 0.46 3.41
CA SER A 409 5.45 -0.19 4.00
C SER A 409 4.14 0.16 3.29
N THR A 410 4.08 1.27 2.54
CA THR A 410 2.95 1.60 1.68
C THR A 410 2.84 0.59 0.55
N THR A 411 1.72 -0.12 0.49
CA THR A 411 1.46 -1.13 -0.54
C THR A 411 1.09 -0.48 -1.86
N ALA A 412 0.14 0.46 -1.84
CA ALA A 412 -0.27 1.25 -2.99
C ALA A 412 -0.99 2.53 -2.53
N VAL A 413 -1.02 3.53 -3.40
CA VAL A 413 -2.00 4.60 -3.40
C VAL A 413 -3.14 4.17 -4.32
N VAL A 414 -4.34 4.07 -3.76
CA VAL A 414 -5.56 3.75 -4.50
C VAL A 414 -6.22 5.06 -4.91
N GLN A 415 -6.54 5.17 -6.20
CA GLN A 415 -7.14 6.37 -6.77
C GLN A 415 -8.45 6.06 -7.49
N TYR A 416 -9.46 6.90 -7.25
CA TYR A 416 -10.75 6.90 -7.95
C TYR A 416 -11.02 8.26 -8.56
N SER A 417 -11.66 8.27 -9.72
CA SER A 417 -12.26 9.48 -10.29
C SER A 417 -13.46 9.92 -9.44
N VAL A 418 -13.57 11.22 -9.22
CA VAL A 418 -14.65 11.85 -8.47
C VAL A 418 -15.31 12.88 -9.36
N ALA A 419 -16.63 12.75 -9.53
CA ALA A 419 -17.44 13.83 -10.06
C ALA A 419 -17.60 14.86 -8.93
N ALA A 420 -16.99 16.02 -9.10
CA ALA A 420 -16.94 17.08 -8.10
C ALA A 420 -17.46 18.39 -8.69
N ALA A 421 -18.14 19.19 -7.86
CA ALA A 421 -18.53 20.55 -8.22
C ALA A 421 -18.52 21.44 -6.98
N VAL A 422 -18.18 22.72 -7.17
CA VAL A 422 -18.31 23.76 -6.16
C VAL A 422 -19.14 24.87 -6.79
N ASN A 423 -20.45 24.85 -6.53
CA ASN A 423 -21.38 25.81 -7.12
C ASN A 423 -21.59 26.97 -6.15
N GLY A 424 -21.39 28.22 -6.60
CA GLY A 424 -21.73 29.43 -5.83
C GLY A 424 -20.61 30.05 -4.98
N ASP A 425 -19.36 29.58 -5.07
CA ASP A 425 -18.20 30.17 -4.39
C ASP A 425 -16.93 29.98 -5.24
N THR A 426 -15.93 30.85 -5.11
CA THR A 426 -14.67 30.84 -5.89
C THR A 426 -13.46 30.32 -5.12
N GLY A 427 -13.61 30.00 -3.83
CA GLY A 427 -12.52 29.45 -3.00
C GLY A 427 -12.16 28.00 -3.35
N ILE A 428 -10.91 27.61 -3.08
CA ILE A 428 -10.45 26.23 -3.28
C ILE A 428 -10.86 25.40 -2.05
N VAL A 429 -11.52 24.27 -2.30
CA VAL A 429 -12.01 23.37 -1.24
C VAL A 429 -11.31 22.01 -1.37
N LYS A 430 -10.73 21.53 -0.28
CA LYS A 430 -10.21 20.17 -0.17
C LYS A 430 -10.92 19.44 0.96
N LEU A 431 -11.60 18.35 0.62
CA LEU A 431 -12.22 17.46 1.59
C LEU A 431 -11.18 16.47 2.09
N LEU A 432 -11.02 16.37 3.42
CA LEU A 432 -10.11 15.45 4.09
C LEU A 432 -10.94 14.48 4.92
N GLY A 433 -10.59 13.20 4.94
CA GLY A 433 -11.41 12.22 5.66
C GLY A 433 -10.83 10.83 5.76
N ASP A 434 -11.59 9.93 6.37
CA ASP A 434 -11.21 8.54 6.56
C ASP A 434 -11.81 7.67 5.46
N VAL A 435 -11.06 6.69 4.97
CA VAL A 435 -11.62 5.59 4.17
C VAL A 435 -11.76 4.39 5.09
N LYS A 436 -12.97 3.88 5.26
CA LYS A 436 -13.24 2.71 6.10
C LYS A 436 -13.69 1.53 5.24
N PRO A 437 -13.00 0.38 5.31
CA PRO A 437 -13.46 -0.84 4.66
C PRO A 437 -14.83 -1.25 5.20
N VAL A 438 -15.74 -1.62 4.31
CA VAL A 438 -17.07 -2.19 4.63
C VAL A 438 -17.00 -3.71 4.60
N SER A 439 -16.33 -4.27 3.59
CA SER A 439 -16.12 -5.71 3.44
C SER A 439 -14.74 -6.00 2.87
N ILE A 440 -14.09 -6.99 3.47
CA ILE A 440 -12.83 -7.58 3.02
C ILE A 440 -13.05 -9.10 3.10
N PRO A 441 -12.63 -9.90 2.11
CA PRO A 441 -12.68 -11.36 2.22
C PRO A 441 -12.00 -11.83 3.52
N TYR A 442 -12.68 -12.67 4.31
CA TYR A 442 -12.46 -12.87 5.75
C TYR A 442 -11.05 -13.37 6.13
N LYS A 443 -10.31 -13.95 5.17
CA LYS A 443 -8.95 -14.48 5.36
C LYS A 443 -7.82 -13.51 4.97
N ARG A 444 -8.13 -12.32 4.43
CA ARG A 444 -7.14 -11.29 4.02
C ARG A 444 -7.07 -10.14 5.03
N SER A 445 -7.13 -10.46 6.33
CA SER A 445 -7.15 -9.48 7.43
C SER A 445 -5.81 -8.73 7.55
N GLY A 446 -5.87 -7.42 7.76
CA GLY A 446 -4.66 -6.58 7.90
C GLY A 446 -4.52 -5.45 6.88
N LEU A 447 -5.59 -5.09 6.16
CA LEU A 447 -5.67 -3.84 5.40
C LEU A 447 -5.77 -2.65 6.36
N GLN A 448 -4.84 -1.71 6.23
CA GLN A 448 -4.90 -0.39 6.85
C GLN A 448 -5.05 0.65 5.76
N THR A 449 -6.01 1.55 5.93
CA THR A 449 -6.25 2.70 5.06
C THR A 449 -5.79 3.96 5.78
N HIS A 450 -5.18 4.87 5.04
CA HIS A 450 -4.83 6.19 5.56
C HIS A 450 -5.91 7.20 5.20
N SER A 451 -5.79 8.40 5.78
CA SER A 451 -6.66 9.52 5.43
C SER A 451 -6.58 9.80 3.93
N ALA A 452 -7.74 10.07 3.36
CA ALA A 452 -7.90 10.40 1.95
C ALA A 452 -8.17 11.89 1.79
N SER A 453 -7.95 12.37 0.57
CA SER A 453 -8.35 13.72 0.20
C SER A 453 -9.02 13.77 -1.15
N ILE A 454 -9.94 14.71 -1.29
CA ILE A 454 -10.54 15.10 -2.57
C ILE A 454 -10.28 16.60 -2.74
N LYS A 455 -9.51 16.97 -3.77
CA LYS A 455 -9.34 18.36 -4.16
C LYS A 455 -10.46 18.75 -5.10
N LEU A 456 -11.19 19.80 -4.77
CA LEU A 456 -12.28 20.36 -5.57
C LEU A 456 -11.78 21.69 -6.14
N SER A 457 -11.75 21.80 -7.46
CA SER A 457 -11.37 23.04 -8.15
C SER A 457 -12.51 23.56 -9.00
N THR A 458 -12.77 24.85 -8.90
CA THR A 458 -13.58 25.62 -9.85
C THR A 458 -12.70 26.00 -11.03
N GLU A 459 -12.73 25.24 -12.12
CA GLU A 459 -12.15 25.71 -13.38
C GLU A 459 -13.25 26.27 -14.29
N ALA A 460 -12.97 27.42 -14.90
CA ALA A 460 -13.88 28.14 -15.80
C ALA A 460 -14.24 27.34 -17.07
N ASP A 461 -13.44 26.31 -17.42
CA ASP A 461 -13.51 25.58 -18.69
C ASP A 461 -14.04 24.12 -18.55
N GLY A 462 -14.55 23.74 -17.37
CA GLY A 462 -15.32 22.50 -17.20
C GLY A 462 -14.55 21.18 -17.30
N LYS A 463 -13.21 21.15 -17.13
CA LYS A 463 -12.38 19.93 -17.26
C LYS A 463 -11.40 19.62 -16.12
N ALA A 464 -11.63 20.12 -14.91
CA ALA A 464 -10.90 19.60 -13.76
C ALA A 464 -11.45 18.22 -13.36
N GLN A 465 -10.64 17.16 -13.48
CA GLN A 465 -10.95 15.85 -12.89
C GLN A 465 -10.50 15.85 -11.42
N SER A 466 -11.44 15.70 -10.50
CA SER A 466 -11.14 15.47 -9.09
C SER A 466 -10.89 13.99 -8.83
N PHE A 467 -9.98 13.69 -7.90
CA PHE A 467 -9.66 12.33 -7.52
C PHE A 467 -9.79 12.13 -6.01
N LEU A 468 -10.24 10.94 -5.62
CA LEU A 468 -10.08 10.43 -4.25
C LEU A 468 -8.81 9.58 -4.24
N SER A 469 -7.79 10.03 -3.52
CA SER A 469 -6.54 9.27 -3.36
C SER A 469 -6.30 8.92 -1.89
N PHE A 470 -5.94 7.68 -1.61
CA PHE A 470 -5.57 7.22 -0.27
C PHE A 470 -4.53 6.10 -0.31
N ALA A 471 -3.60 6.11 0.64
CA ALA A 471 -2.60 5.07 0.78
C ALA A 471 -3.16 3.86 1.56
N ILE A 472 -2.76 2.67 1.15
CA ILE A 472 -3.04 1.43 1.86
C ILE A 472 -1.77 0.71 2.29
N ASN A 473 -1.84 0.06 3.45
CA ASN A 473 -0.83 -0.89 3.91
C ASN A 473 -1.48 -2.25 4.13
N LEU A 474 -0.75 -3.31 3.84
CA LEU A 474 -1.19 -4.67 4.04
C LEU A 474 -0.19 -5.41 4.93
N LYS A 475 -0.69 -6.12 5.94
CA LYS A 475 0.17 -6.87 6.89
C LYS A 475 0.92 -8.03 6.23
N ASN A 476 0.25 -8.82 5.38
CA ASN A 476 0.80 -10.01 4.73
C ASN A 476 0.69 -9.91 3.19
N PRO A 477 1.46 -9.03 2.53
CA PRO A 477 1.40 -8.88 1.07
C PRO A 477 1.80 -10.16 0.31
N ALA A 478 2.70 -10.97 0.86
CA ALA A 478 3.20 -12.20 0.23
C ALA A 478 2.15 -13.31 0.05
N GLN A 479 0.97 -13.19 0.67
CA GLN A 479 -0.07 -14.22 0.63
C GLN A 479 -1.08 -14.03 -0.51
N GLN A 480 -1.00 -12.94 -1.28
CA GLN A 480 -1.99 -12.62 -2.31
C GLN A 480 -1.43 -11.72 -3.41
N THR A 481 -1.81 -12.00 -4.67
CA THR A 481 -1.39 -11.23 -5.85
C THR A 481 -2.17 -9.92 -6.04
N HIS A 482 -3.40 -9.86 -5.55
CA HIS A 482 -4.32 -8.73 -5.61
C HIS A 482 -5.14 -8.66 -4.32
N LEU A 483 -5.85 -7.56 -4.09
CA LEU A 483 -6.76 -7.37 -2.98
C LEU A 483 -8.06 -6.72 -3.46
N SER A 484 -9.17 -7.44 -3.28
CA SER A 484 -10.50 -6.91 -3.52
C SER A 484 -11.14 -6.44 -2.20
N PHE A 485 -11.71 -5.24 -2.17
CA PHE A 485 -12.40 -4.70 -0.99
C PHE A 485 -13.49 -3.69 -1.36
N SER A 486 -14.46 -3.51 -0.46
CA SER A 486 -15.43 -2.41 -0.52
C SER A 486 -15.17 -1.42 0.60
N ALA A 487 -15.28 -0.11 0.35
CA ALA A 487 -15.03 0.93 1.33
C ALA A 487 -15.99 2.12 1.20
N LYS A 488 -16.08 2.93 2.27
CA LYS A 488 -16.76 4.23 2.29
C LYS A 488 -15.78 5.33 2.69
N PHE A 489 -15.91 6.49 2.06
CA PHE A 489 -15.17 7.69 2.42
C PHE A 489 -16.02 8.55 3.35
N ARG A 490 -15.45 9.02 4.45
CA ARG A 490 -16.15 9.91 5.41
C ARG A 490 -15.34 11.20 5.56
N PRO A 491 -15.77 12.34 4.97
CA PRO A 491 -15.06 13.60 5.10
C PRO A 491 -15.15 14.12 6.54
N THR A 492 -14.03 14.24 7.25
CA THR A 492 -13.98 14.73 8.63
C THR A 492 -13.56 16.19 8.71
N GLN A 493 -12.86 16.68 7.71
CA GLN A 493 -12.33 18.03 7.66
C GLN A 493 -12.50 18.67 6.27
N VAL A 494 -12.54 19.99 6.25
CA VAL A 494 -12.49 20.81 5.04
C VAL A 494 -11.31 21.77 5.17
N ASP A 495 -10.37 21.64 4.25
CA ASP A 495 -9.31 22.61 4.02
C ASP A 495 -9.82 23.61 2.98
N TYR A 496 -10.06 24.84 3.42
CA TYR A 496 -10.66 25.90 2.65
C TYR A 496 -9.65 27.03 2.45
N THR A 497 -9.31 27.32 1.20
CA THR A 497 -8.52 28.50 0.85
C THR A 497 -9.47 29.59 0.37
N THR A 498 -9.48 30.71 1.09
CA THR A 498 -10.32 31.86 0.77
C THR A 498 -9.88 32.52 -0.54
N ASP A 499 -10.74 33.35 -1.13
CA ASP A 499 -10.44 34.24 -2.25
C ASP A 499 -9.19 35.13 -2.02
N LYS A 500 -8.89 35.43 -0.76
CA LYS A 500 -7.72 36.19 -0.31
C LYS A 500 -6.48 35.34 -0.04
N GLY A 501 -6.52 34.03 -0.33
CA GLY A 501 -5.40 33.10 -0.18
C GLY A 501 -5.13 32.62 1.26
N SER A 502 -6.02 32.90 2.21
CA SER A 502 -5.89 32.38 3.59
C SER A 502 -6.41 30.95 3.66
N ASN A 503 -5.59 30.03 4.16
CA ASN A 503 -5.97 28.63 4.35
C ASN A 503 -6.55 28.40 5.76
N ILE A 504 -7.74 27.78 5.81
CA ILE A 504 -8.48 27.50 7.04
C ILE A 504 -8.85 26.02 7.05
N ILE A 505 -8.45 25.30 8.10
CA ILE A 505 -8.84 23.91 8.33
C ILE A 505 -10.04 23.87 9.28
N LEU A 506 -11.15 23.31 8.79
CA LEU A 506 -12.42 23.17 9.49
C LEU A 506 -12.69 21.70 9.82
N THR A 507 -13.10 21.40 11.05
CA THR A 507 -13.50 20.04 11.47
C THR A 507 -15.02 19.91 11.48
N ILE A 508 -15.57 18.99 10.68
CA ILE A 508 -17.02 18.78 10.55
C ILE A 508 -17.54 18.06 11.80
N LEU A 509 -18.55 18.64 12.46
CA LEU A 509 -19.13 18.10 13.68
C LEU A 509 -19.98 16.84 13.44
N LEU A 510 -20.69 16.79 12.30
CA LEU A 510 -21.57 15.69 11.92
C LEU A 510 -21.29 15.25 10.47
N SER A 511 -20.28 14.39 10.34
CA SER A 511 -19.89 13.83 9.06
C SER A 511 -20.73 12.62 8.67
N GLU A 512 -21.05 12.52 7.37
CA GLU A 512 -21.77 11.41 6.75
C GLU A 512 -20.85 10.68 5.76
N PRO A 513 -20.84 9.33 5.76
CA PRO A 513 -20.06 8.58 4.80
C PRO A 513 -20.69 8.63 3.39
N SER A 514 -19.85 8.48 2.38
CA SER A 514 -20.24 8.28 0.99
C SER A 514 -20.98 6.95 0.78
N ALA A 515 -21.54 6.78 -0.43
CA ALA A 515 -21.87 5.45 -0.94
C ALA A 515 -20.62 4.55 -0.92
N ALA A 516 -20.84 3.24 -0.82
CA ALA A 516 -19.75 2.27 -0.88
C ALA A 516 -19.18 2.17 -2.29
N PHE A 517 -17.86 2.02 -2.40
CA PHE A 517 -17.15 1.81 -3.66
C PHE A 517 -16.25 0.58 -3.54
N ASN A 518 -16.05 -0.13 -4.65
CA ASN A 518 -15.28 -1.38 -4.69
C ASN A 518 -13.94 -1.16 -5.40
N ALA A 519 -12.90 -1.80 -4.88
CA ALA A 519 -11.58 -1.88 -5.48
C ALA A 519 -11.22 -3.34 -5.72
N ASP A 520 -10.49 -3.59 -6.81
CA ASP A 520 -9.67 -4.77 -6.96
C ASP A 520 -8.29 -4.32 -7.44
N ILE A 521 -7.28 -4.45 -6.58
CA ILE A 521 -5.99 -3.80 -6.78
C ILE A 521 -4.85 -4.82 -6.77
N PRO A 522 -3.87 -4.72 -7.68
CA PRO A 522 -2.67 -5.54 -7.63
C PRO A 522 -1.82 -5.22 -6.39
N ILE A 523 -1.19 -6.24 -5.82
CA ILE A 523 -0.31 -6.12 -4.65
C ILE A 523 1.13 -6.38 -5.06
N VAL A 524 1.92 -5.31 -5.13
CA VAL A 524 3.34 -5.34 -5.50
C VAL A 524 4.20 -5.57 -4.26
N ILE A 525 5.19 -6.45 -4.36
CA ILE A 525 6.29 -6.55 -3.40
C ILE A 525 7.54 -5.90 -3.99
N ARG A 526 8.16 -5.00 -3.22
CA ARG A 526 9.31 -4.18 -3.64
C ARG A 526 10.60 -4.62 -2.96
N GLU A 527 10.82 -5.92 -3.05
CA GLU A 527 11.99 -6.61 -2.55
C GLU A 527 12.45 -7.58 -3.62
N TYR A 528 13.74 -7.53 -3.95
CA TYR A 528 14.32 -8.43 -4.93
C TYR A 528 14.10 -9.89 -4.48
N PRO A 529 13.53 -10.76 -5.32
CA PRO A 529 13.24 -12.13 -4.92
C PRO A 529 14.54 -12.88 -4.64
N THR A 530 14.55 -13.72 -3.62
CA THR A 530 15.64 -14.68 -3.42
C THR A 530 15.58 -15.71 -4.55
N PRO A 531 16.64 -15.87 -5.37
CA PRO A 531 16.63 -16.84 -6.46
C PRO A 531 16.35 -18.26 -5.94
N PRO A 532 15.62 -19.09 -6.70
CA PRO A 532 15.48 -20.51 -6.39
C PRO A 532 16.85 -21.20 -6.53
N THR A 533 17.03 -22.27 -5.77
CA THR A 533 18.22 -23.12 -5.84
C THR A 533 17.82 -24.42 -6.50
N LEU A 534 18.54 -24.79 -7.54
CA LEU A 534 18.50 -26.13 -8.09
C LEU A 534 19.17 -27.11 -7.10
N VAL A 535 18.38 -28.01 -6.51
CA VAL A 535 18.83 -28.93 -5.44
C VAL A 535 19.40 -30.20 -6.06
N SER A 536 18.63 -30.82 -6.95
CA SER A 536 19.02 -32.07 -7.60
C SER A 536 18.44 -32.15 -9.01
N GLN A 537 19.13 -32.89 -9.86
CA GLN A 537 18.65 -33.28 -11.18
C GLN A 537 18.99 -34.76 -11.33
N VAL A 538 18.00 -35.59 -11.64
CA VAL A 538 18.19 -37.04 -11.78
C VAL A 538 17.40 -37.58 -12.97
N THR A 539 17.86 -38.71 -13.50
CA THR A 539 17.17 -39.47 -14.54
C THR A 539 16.66 -40.77 -13.94
N GLU A 540 15.48 -41.19 -14.36
CA GLU A 540 14.83 -42.42 -13.87
C GLU A 540 14.21 -43.19 -15.04
N LYS A 541 14.16 -44.52 -14.93
CA LYS A 541 13.38 -45.36 -15.84
C LYS A 541 11.89 -45.00 -15.73
N THR A 542 11.15 -45.01 -16.84
CA THR A 542 9.70 -44.76 -16.79
C THR A 542 8.90 -45.99 -16.30
N CYS A 543 9.48 -47.20 -16.36
CA CYS A 543 8.87 -48.44 -15.91
C CYS A 543 9.84 -49.25 -15.03
N GLU A 544 9.26 -50.10 -14.17
CA GLU A 544 9.99 -51.08 -13.35
C GLU A 544 10.46 -52.28 -14.19
N ASP A 545 11.43 -53.03 -13.67
CA ASP A 545 12.10 -54.12 -14.39
C ASP A 545 11.18 -55.30 -14.77
N ASP A 546 10.03 -55.46 -14.11
CA ASP A 546 9.06 -56.54 -14.34
C ASP A 546 7.95 -56.20 -15.35
N ALA A 547 7.81 -54.92 -15.72
CA ALA A 547 6.75 -54.42 -16.61
C ALA A 547 7.28 -53.84 -17.94
N VAL A 548 8.56 -54.00 -18.23
CA VAL A 548 9.23 -53.38 -19.38
C VAL A 548 9.03 -54.15 -20.69
N THR A 549 8.75 -53.41 -21.75
CA THR A 549 8.74 -53.87 -23.15
C THR A 549 9.87 -53.17 -23.90
N ILE A 550 10.29 -53.70 -25.06
CA ILE A 550 11.37 -53.07 -25.86
C ILE A 550 11.09 -51.58 -26.16
N PRO A 551 9.88 -51.14 -26.58
CA PRO A 551 9.60 -49.71 -26.74
C PRO A 551 9.62 -48.91 -25.44
N SER A 552 9.10 -49.47 -24.33
CA SER A 552 9.06 -48.76 -23.04
C SER A 552 10.43 -48.72 -22.34
N ALA A 553 11.36 -49.61 -22.71
CA ALA A 553 12.73 -49.67 -22.18
C ALA A 553 13.58 -48.45 -22.57
N LEU A 554 13.17 -47.74 -23.64
CA LEU A 554 13.81 -46.49 -24.09
C LEU A 554 13.21 -45.24 -23.43
N LEU A 555 12.15 -45.40 -22.63
CA LEU A 555 11.47 -44.29 -22.00
C LEU A 555 12.10 -43.95 -20.64
N TRP A 556 12.35 -42.66 -20.44
CA TRP A 556 12.93 -42.13 -19.22
C TRP A 556 12.23 -40.88 -18.74
N ASN A 557 12.28 -40.67 -17.43
CA ASN A 557 11.78 -39.49 -16.75
C ASN A 557 12.98 -38.62 -16.33
N TYR A 558 12.78 -37.32 -16.40
CA TYR A 558 13.72 -36.34 -15.89
C TYR A 558 13.08 -35.59 -14.72
N ASN A 559 13.75 -35.66 -13.58
CA ASN A 559 13.30 -35.10 -12.33
C ASN A 559 14.24 -33.96 -11.93
N CYS A 560 13.67 -32.79 -11.70
CA CYS A 560 14.38 -31.59 -11.28
C CYS A 560 13.79 -31.08 -9.97
N GLU A 561 14.58 -31.14 -8.90
CA GLU A 561 14.19 -30.62 -7.60
C GLU A 561 14.72 -29.19 -7.43
N TYR A 562 13.83 -28.26 -7.09
CA TYR A 562 14.21 -26.90 -6.75
C TYR A 562 13.68 -26.51 -5.38
N ALA A 563 14.44 -25.69 -4.67
CA ALA A 563 14.04 -25.08 -3.42
C ALA A 563 13.82 -23.58 -3.61
N SER A 564 12.64 -23.10 -3.24
CA SER A 564 12.28 -21.69 -3.33
C SER A 564 11.49 -21.24 -2.11
N GLN A 565 11.55 -19.95 -1.80
CA GLN A 565 10.62 -19.33 -0.87
C GLN A 565 9.30 -19.08 -1.58
N THR A 566 8.17 -19.50 -1.01
CA THR A 566 6.86 -19.29 -1.64
C THR A 566 6.34 -17.89 -1.32
N VAL A 567 5.97 -17.15 -2.38
CA VAL A 567 5.32 -15.84 -2.34
C VAL A 567 4.33 -15.79 -3.50
N ALA A 568 3.11 -15.30 -3.28
CA ALA A 568 2.03 -15.36 -4.28
C ALA A 568 2.35 -14.61 -5.58
N GLN A 569 3.14 -13.55 -5.49
CA GLN A 569 3.59 -12.71 -6.61
C GLN A 569 4.67 -13.36 -7.47
N ASP A 570 5.24 -14.48 -7.02
CA ASP A 570 6.35 -15.14 -7.68
C ASP A 570 5.87 -16.16 -8.71
N VAL A 571 6.53 -16.15 -9.85
CA VAL A 571 6.42 -17.13 -10.91
C VAL A 571 7.78 -17.77 -11.06
N ILE A 572 7.88 -19.05 -10.73
CA ILE A 572 9.07 -19.83 -11.00
C ILE A 572 9.13 -20.07 -12.51
N THR A 573 10.30 -19.84 -13.10
CA THR A 573 10.55 -20.07 -14.52
C THR A 573 11.55 -21.21 -14.63
N ALA A 574 11.12 -22.32 -15.23
CA ALA A 574 11.98 -23.46 -15.53
C ALA A 574 12.25 -23.49 -17.03
N GLN A 575 13.51 -23.39 -17.42
CA GLN A 575 13.90 -23.55 -18.82
C GLN A 575 14.52 -24.92 -18.99
N LEU A 576 13.97 -25.72 -19.90
CA LEU A 576 14.48 -27.03 -20.27
C LEU A 576 15.23 -26.93 -21.60
N PHE A 577 16.49 -27.31 -21.57
CA PHE A 577 17.36 -27.39 -22.73
C PHE A 577 17.45 -28.84 -23.18
N VAL A 578 17.21 -29.08 -24.48
CA VAL A 578 17.12 -30.43 -25.05
C VAL A 578 18.23 -30.61 -26.08
N ASN A 579 19.06 -31.65 -25.91
CA ASN A 579 20.15 -32.00 -26.82
C ASN A 579 21.17 -30.86 -27.06
N GLU A 580 21.37 -29.98 -26.08
CA GLU A 580 22.23 -28.79 -26.23
C GLU A 580 23.72 -29.12 -26.07
N LYS A 581 24.54 -28.63 -27.00
CA LYS A 581 25.99 -28.90 -27.03
C LYS A 581 26.81 -27.98 -26.13
N THR A 582 26.24 -26.89 -25.64
CA THR A 582 26.91 -25.92 -24.76
C THR A 582 26.04 -25.57 -23.57
N LEU A 583 26.64 -25.46 -22.38
CA LEU A 583 25.93 -24.93 -21.21
C LEU A 583 25.66 -23.42 -21.39
N PRO A 584 24.50 -22.92 -20.92
CA PRO A 584 24.19 -21.50 -20.97
C PRO A 584 25.14 -20.69 -20.07
N ALA A 585 25.60 -19.54 -20.56
CA ALA A 585 26.43 -18.60 -19.81
C ALA A 585 25.62 -17.36 -19.40
N ASN A 586 25.81 -16.88 -18.17
CA ASN A 586 25.22 -15.61 -17.72
C ASN A 586 26.09 -14.42 -18.14
N ALA A 587 25.47 -13.39 -18.73
CA ALA A 587 26.12 -12.10 -18.94
C ALA A 587 26.15 -11.31 -17.62
N ALA A 588 27.33 -10.85 -17.21
CA ALA A 588 27.46 -9.92 -16.09
C ALA A 588 27.01 -8.52 -16.55
N VAL A 589 25.98 -7.98 -15.90
CA VAL A 589 25.54 -6.59 -16.13
C VAL A 589 26.32 -5.70 -15.17
N SER A 590 27.27 -4.94 -15.70
CA SER A 590 27.95 -3.86 -14.98
C SER A 590 27.18 -2.57 -15.18
N GLY A 591 26.85 -1.88 -14.08
CA GLY A 591 26.13 -0.62 -14.13
C GLY A 591 26.19 0.10 -12.79
N SER A 592 27.26 0.83 -12.51
CA SER A 592 27.33 1.73 -11.36
C SER A 592 26.63 3.05 -11.66
N SER A 593 26.05 3.67 -10.64
CA SER A 593 25.43 5.01 -10.70
C SER A 593 25.81 5.80 -9.45
N ASP A 594 25.73 7.13 -9.51
CA ASP A 594 26.02 8.01 -8.35
C ASP A 594 25.17 7.67 -7.11
N LEU A 595 23.94 7.16 -7.32
CA LEU A 595 23.06 6.71 -6.24
C LEU A 595 23.62 5.43 -5.59
N PHE A 596 24.11 4.49 -6.39
CA PHE A 596 24.75 3.29 -5.89
C PHE A 596 25.95 3.63 -5.00
N GLU A 597 26.84 4.51 -5.46
CA GLU A 597 28.02 4.92 -4.68
C GLU A 597 27.65 5.64 -3.39
N SER A 598 26.67 6.56 -3.46
CA SER A 598 26.18 7.28 -2.28
C SER A 598 25.55 6.35 -1.24
N LEU A 599 24.77 5.36 -1.69
CA LEU A 599 24.18 4.34 -0.83
C LEU A 599 25.23 3.37 -0.27
N ALA A 600 26.23 2.97 -1.06
CA ALA A 600 27.34 2.14 -0.61
C ALA A 600 28.15 2.84 0.49
N GLN A 601 28.45 4.13 0.29
CA GLN A 601 29.13 4.97 1.28
C GLN A 601 28.32 5.05 2.58
N PHE A 602 26.99 5.27 2.51
CA PHE A 602 26.13 5.28 3.70
C PHE A 602 26.12 3.92 4.40
N ALA A 603 25.83 2.85 3.67
CA ALA A 603 25.71 1.50 4.21
C ALA A 603 26.99 1.02 4.93
N SER A 604 28.15 1.40 4.39
CA SER A 604 29.45 1.00 4.95
C SER A 604 29.78 1.69 6.28
N VAL A 605 29.35 2.93 6.49
CA VAL A 605 29.77 3.74 7.66
C VAL A 605 28.65 4.00 8.68
N TYR A 606 27.39 3.88 8.27
CA TYR A 606 26.24 4.17 9.13
C TYR A 606 26.19 3.33 10.43
N PRO A 607 26.58 2.04 10.48
CA PRO A 607 26.60 1.28 11.74
C PRO A 607 27.44 1.94 12.85
N SER A 608 28.61 2.47 12.51
CA SER A 608 29.48 3.20 13.45
C SER A 608 28.89 4.55 13.84
N ILE A 609 28.36 5.31 12.87
CA ILE A 609 27.67 6.59 13.13
C ILE A 609 26.47 6.38 14.07
N LYS A 610 25.64 5.37 13.81
CA LYS A 610 24.46 5.03 14.63
C LYS A 610 24.85 4.69 16.07
N THR A 611 25.96 3.98 16.25
CA THR A 611 26.50 3.63 17.57
C THR A 611 26.90 4.89 18.35
N ASP A 612 27.64 5.79 17.71
CA ASP A 612 28.04 7.06 18.32
C ASP A 612 26.84 7.95 18.64
N LEU A 613 25.88 8.09 17.71
CA LEU A 613 24.64 8.82 17.96
C LEU A 613 23.87 8.24 19.14
N LYS A 614 23.67 6.92 19.19
CA LYS A 614 22.93 6.24 20.28
C LYS A 614 23.58 6.45 21.64
N ASN A 615 24.91 6.37 21.71
CA ASN A 615 25.66 6.42 22.97
C ASN A 615 25.91 7.84 23.45
N ALA A 616 26.20 8.76 22.52
CA ALA A 616 26.60 10.13 22.84
C ALA A 616 25.39 11.09 22.93
N LEU A 617 24.41 11.02 22.01
CA LEU A 617 23.26 11.95 22.03
C LEU A 617 22.48 11.89 23.33
N ARG A 618 22.26 10.69 23.90
CA ARG A 618 21.51 10.52 25.16
C ARG A 618 22.12 11.28 26.35
N LYS A 619 23.41 11.64 26.27
CA LYS A 619 24.15 12.37 27.29
C LYS A 619 24.17 13.89 27.05
N ILE A 620 23.58 14.38 25.96
CA ILE A 620 23.53 15.81 25.60
C ILE A 620 22.30 16.46 26.21
N LYS A 621 22.52 17.60 26.88
CA LYS A 621 21.51 18.49 27.47
C LYS A 621 21.82 19.92 27.05
N PRO A 622 20.88 20.88 27.18
CA PRO A 622 21.16 22.29 26.89
C PRO A 622 22.34 22.88 27.67
N ALA A 623 22.63 22.36 28.87
CA ALA A 623 23.76 22.77 29.72
C ALA A 623 25.05 21.97 29.47
N THR A 624 25.10 21.08 28.48
CA THR A 624 26.32 20.32 28.15
C THR A 624 27.41 21.26 27.65
N LYS A 625 28.61 21.17 28.21
CA LYS A 625 29.76 21.94 27.75
C LYS A 625 30.23 21.48 26.37
N THR A 626 30.62 22.42 25.54
CA THR A 626 31.02 22.19 24.15
C THR A 626 32.40 21.53 23.99
N ASP A 627 33.20 21.44 25.06
CA ASP A 627 34.45 20.70 25.11
C ASP A 627 34.25 19.22 25.50
N SER A 628 33.05 18.84 25.94
CA SER A 628 32.71 17.49 26.38
C SER A 628 32.95 16.46 25.28
N ILE A 629 33.56 15.33 25.64
CA ILE A 629 33.79 14.20 24.72
C ILE A 629 32.49 13.70 24.07
N ASN A 630 31.39 13.64 24.83
CA ASN A 630 30.09 13.20 24.31
C ASN A 630 29.54 14.19 23.28
N TYR A 631 29.73 15.49 23.50
CA TYR A 631 29.30 16.50 22.54
C TYR A 631 30.10 16.42 21.24
N LYS A 632 31.44 16.31 21.31
CA LYS A 632 32.30 16.16 20.12
C LYS A 632 31.94 14.92 19.30
N ILE A 633 31.73 13.78 19.96
CA ILE A 633 31.32 12.54 19.30
C ILE A 633 29.95 12.70 18.64
N ALA A 634 28.95 13.21 19.36
CA ALA A 634 27.59 13.39 18.84
C ALA A 634 27.57 14.38 17.66
N LEU A 635 28.29 15.49 17.76
CA LEU A 635 28.36 16.51 16.73
C LEU A 635 28.98 15.97 15.44
N GLN A 636 30.14 15.32 15.52
CA GLN A 636 30.82 14.78 14.33
C GLN A 636 30.01 13.66 13.67
N ALA A 637 29.31 12.85 14.46
CA ALA A 637 28.37 11.86 13.95
C ALA A 637 27.18 12.52 13.22
N LEU A 638 26.58 13.59 13.76
CA LEU A 638 25.49 14.33 13.11
C LEU A 638 25.95 15.04 11.82
N ILE A 639 27.12 15.69 11.82
CA ILE A 639 27.69 16.33 10.62
C ILE A 639 27.91 15.28 9.51
N SER A 640 28.55 14.16 9.86
CA SER A 640 28.78 13.06 8.93
C SER A 640 27.45 12.52 8.37
N PHE A 641 26.46 12.32 9.25
CA PHE A 641 25.14 11.87 8.86
C PHE A 641 24.44 12.84 7.90
N ALA A 642 24.39 14.14 8.24
CA ALA A 642 23.77 15.18 7.42
C ALA A 642 24.40 15.26 6.01
N ARG A 643 25.73 15.11 5.92
CA ARG A 643 26.43 15.08 4.62
C ARG A 643 26.07 13.85 3.81
N LEU A 644 26.04 12.66 4.42
CA LEU A 644 25.68 11.41 3.74
C LEU A 644 24.26 11.47 3.16
N ILE A 645 23.27 11.91 3.94
CA ILE A 645 21.89 12.00 3.45
C ILE A 645 21.72 13.09 2.39
N THR A 646 22.56 14.14 2.41
CA THR A 646 22.60 15.16 1.36
C THR A 646 23.15 14.60 0.05
N ASN A 647 24.19 13.76 0.12
CA ASN A 647 24.71 13.07 -1.06
C ASN A 647 23.66 12.12 -1.66
N VAL A 648 22.97 11.34 -0.82
CA VAL A 648 21.85 10.48 -1.25
C VAL A 648 20.73 11.31 -1.88
N LYS A 649 20.35 12.44 -1.28
CA LYS A 649 19.36 13.38 -1.83
C LYS A 649 19.75 13.84 -3.23
N ASN A 650 20.99 14.32 -3.40
CA ASN A 650 21.48 14.82 -4.69
C ASN A 650 21.51 13.70 -5.75
N ALA A 651 22.02 12.51 -5.39
CA ALA A 651 22.09 11.37 -6.30
C ALA A 651 20.70 10.84 -6.70
N LEU A 652 19.74 10.86 -5.78
CA LEU A 652 18.34 10.48 -6.06
C LEU A 652 17.67 11.47 -7.02
N GLN A 653 17.91 12.77 -6.84
CA GLN A 653 17.34 13.83 -7.69
C GLN A 653 18.01 13.93 -9.07
N GLY A 654 19.30 13.61 -9.17
CA GLY A 654 20.04 13.61 -10.44
C GLY A 654 19.72 12.41 -11.35
N ARG A 655 18.91 11.45 -10.88
CA ARG A 655 18.63 10.22 -11.60
C ARG A 655 17.76 10.49 -12.84
N ARG A 656 18.33 10.27 -14.03
CA ARG A 656 17.54 10.03 -15.26
C ARG A 656 17.27 8.53 -15.38
N ALA A 657 16.02 8.14 -15.61
CA ALA A 657 15.66 6.76 -15.89
C ALA A 657 16.36 6.32 -17.18
N LYS A 658 17.46 5.56 -17.07
CA LYS A 658 17.97 4.75 -18.17
C LYS A 658 17.36 3.36 -18.02
N PRO A 659 16.60 2.87 -19.01
CA PRO A 659 16.18 1.48 -18.99
C PRO A 659 17.44 0.62 -19.01
N ALA A 660 17.54 -0.32 -18.07
CA ALA A 660 18.50 -1.40 -18.19
C ALA A 660 18.13 -2.19 -19.44
N ILE A 661 18.99 -2.14 -20.46
CA ILE A 661 18.85 -2.99 -21.64
C ILE A 661 19.24 -4.39 -21.18
N ALA A 662 18.24 -5.23 -20.94
CA ALA A 662 18.49 -6.64 -20.75
C ALA A 662 19.07 -7.19 -22.06
N ALA A 663 20.31 -7.68 -22.01
CA ALA A 663 20.86 -8.48 -23.09
C ALA A 663 20.08 -9.79 -23.15
N THR A 664 19.12 -9.89 -24.06
CA THR A 664 18.43 -11.13 -24.38
C THR A 664 19.37 -11.98 -25.23
N THR A 665 20.12 -12.89 -24.61
CA THR A 665 20.72 -14.02 -25.34
C THR A 665 19.60 -15.00 -25.64
N SER A 666 19.05 -14.96 -26.85
CA SER A 666 18.12 -15.97 -27.35
C SER A 666 18.88 -17.25 -27.65
N LEU A 667 18.76 -18.26 -26.78
CA LEU A 667 19.05 -19.65 -27.15
C LEU A 667 17.79 -20.22 -27.81
N ASN A 668 17.90 -20.53 -29.11
CA ASN A 668 16.76 -20.76 -30.00
C ASN A 668 15.99 -22.09 -29.78
N ASN A 669 16.43 -22.96 -28.85
CA ASN A 669 15.84 -24.30 -28.62
C ASN A 669 15.44 -24.59 -27.16
N SER A 670 15.08 -23.59 -26.35
CA SER A 670 14.65 -23.80 -24.97
C SER A 670 13.13 -23.90 -24.82
N ASN A 671 12.66 -24.84 -24.02
CA ASN A 671 11.27 -24.92 -23.57
C ASN A 671 11.13 -24.18 -22.24
N VAL A 672 10.24 -23.18 -22.17
CA VAL A 672 10.05 -22.37 -20.96
C VAL A 672 8.72 -22.72 -20.30
N PHE A 673 8.79 -23.20 -19.07
CA PHE A 673 7.65 -23.50 -18.21
C PHE A 673 7.57 -22.49 -17.07
N CYS A 674 6.36 -22.07 -16.75
CA CYS A 674 6.09 -21.18 -15.64
C CYS A 674 5.26 -21.91 -14.59
N ILE A 675 5.65 -21.79 -13.33
CA ILE A 675 4.95 -22.37 -12.18
C ILE A 675 4.56 -21.24 -11.25
N GLN A 676 3.28 -21.15 -10.92
CA GLN A 676 2.73 -20.15 -10.02
C GLN A 676 1.95 -20.82 -8.88
N GLU A 677 2.32 -20.51 -7.64
CA GLU A 677 1.64 -21.01 -6.44
C GLU A 677 0.75 -19.89 -5.85
N THR A 678 -0.54 -20.16 -5.71
CA THR A 678 -1.54 -19.21 -5.20
C THR A 678 -2.60 -19.93 -4.37
N THR A 679 -3.57 -19.20 -3.82
CA THR A 679 -4.81 -19.76 -3.30
C THR A 679 -5.76 -20.16 -4.42
N ALA A 680 -6.55 -21.21 -4.25
CA ALA A 680 -7.58 -21.59 -5.20
C ALA A 680 -8.57 -20.42 -5.46
N ASP A 681 -8.85 -20.13 -6.73
CA ASP A 681 -9.52 -18.91 -7.26
C ASP A 681 -10.90 -18.52 -6.68
N ASN A 682 -11.43 -19.25 -5.69
CA ASN A 682 -12.72 -18.97 -5.08
C ASN A 682 -12.56 -18.29 -3.72
N GLY A 683 -12.18 -17.01 -3.68
CA GLY A 683 -12.31 -16.04 -2.57
C GLY A 683 -11.97 -16.48 -1.13
N ASP A 684 -12.69 -17.48 -0.62
CA ASP A 684 -12.58 -18.12 0.69
C ASP A 684 -11.79 -19.45 0.69
N ASP A 685 -11.49 -20.05 -0.47
CA ASP A 685 -10.70 -21.27 -0.60
C ASP A 685 -9.20 -20.98 -0.44
N SER A 686 -8.66 -21.37 0.72
CA SER A 686 -7.26 -21.14 1.09
C SER A 686 -6.33 -22.30 0.72
N ARG A 687 -6.83 -23.31 0.00
CA ARG A 687 -6.00 -24.44 -0.47
C ARG A 687 -4.93 -23.94 -1.43
N LEU A 688 -3.76 -24.58 -1.37
CA LEU A 688 -2.68 -24.38 -2.33
C LEU A 688 -3.16 -24.79 -3.73
N MET A 689 -3.02 -23.86 -4.68
CA MET A 689 -3.20 -24.09 -6.11
C MET A 689 -1.86 -23.87 -6.80
N VAL A 690 -1.34 -24.91 -7.45
CA VAL A 690 -0.14 -24.83 -8.29
C VAL A 690 -0.56 -24.85 -9.75
N THR A 691 -0.27 -23.78 -10.48
CA THR A 691 -0.56 -23.67 -11.91
C THR A 691 0.73 -23.74 -12.70
N VAL A 692 0.82 -24.72 -13.59
CA VAL A 692 1.92 -24.90 -14.55
C VAL A 692 1.44 -24.47 -15.93
N TYR A 693 2.18 -23.61 -16.62
CA TYR A 693 1.81 -23.12 -17.95
C TYR A 693 3.00 -22.86 -18.87
N ALA A 694 2.76 -22.93 -20.17
CA ALA A 694 3.74 -22.66 -21.22
C ALA A 694 3.08 -21.98 -22.45
N ASP A 695 3.88 -21.29 -23.26
CA ASP A 695 3.45 -20.72 -24.54
C ASP A 695 3.42 -21.82 -25.60
N LYS A 696 2.31 -21.92 -26.37
CA LYS A 696 2.17 -22.92 -27.44
C LYS A 696 3.01 -22.62 -28.67
N LYS A 697 3.54 -21.40 -28.82
CA LYS A 697 4.35 -20.98 -29.99
C LYS A 697 5.81 -21.47 -29.91
N ALA A 698 6.16 -22.31 -28.95
CA ALA A 698 7.52 -22.86 -28.79
C ALA A 698 7.90 -23.85 -29.93
N PRO A 699 9.17 -23.93 -30.36
CA PRO A 699 9.57 -24.68 -31.57
C PRO A 699 9.43 -26.21 -31.48
N LYS A 700 9.54 -26.79 -30.28
CA LYS A 700 9.37 -28.24 -30.01
C LYS A 700 8.68 -28.42 -28.66
N GLN A 701 7.39 -28.72 -28.69
CA GLN A 701 6.55 -28.77 -27.50
C GLN A 701 6.81 -30.06 -26.69
N VAL A 702 7.30 -29.89 -25.47
CA VAL A 702 7.35 -30.95 -24.44
C VAL A 702 6.09 -30.85 -23.58
N GLU A 703 5.58 -31.97 -23.07
CA GLU A 703 4.44 -31.95 -22.15
C GLU A 703 4.72 -31.10 -20.90
N LEU A 704 3.68 -30.48 -20.35
CA LEU A 704 3.80 -29.70 -19.12
C LEU A 704 4.28 -30.60 -17.96
N PRO A 705 5.32 -30.21 -17.21
CA PRO A 705 5.78 -30.98 -16.06
C PRO A 705 4.71 -31.05 -14.98
N GLN A 706 4.71 -32.13 -14.23
CA GLN A 706 3.93 -32.24 -13.01
C GLN A 706 4.80 -31.80 -11.82
N VAL A 707 4.26 -30.90 -10.98
CA VAL A 707 4.90 -30.53 -9.72
C VAL A 707 4.46 -31.51 -8.63
N ILE A 708 5.42 -32.19 -8.03
CA ILE A 708 5.21 -33.14 -6.93
C ILE A 708 5.64 -32.48 -5.62
N ILE A 709 4.79 -32.62 -4.60
CA ILE A 709 5.04 -32.14 -3.24
C ILE A 709 5.06 -33.36 -2.33
N GLU A 710 6.18 -33.57 -1.64
CA GLU A 710 6.38 -34.73 -0.76
C GLU A 710 5.25 -34.84 0.28
N GLY A 711 4.69 -36.04 0.42
CA GLY A 711 3.59 -36.32 1.36
C GLY A 711 2.19 -35.90 0.88
N TYR A 712 2.04 -35.33 -0.31
CA TYR A 712 0.75 -34.90 -0.87
C TYR A 712 0.48 -35.47 -2.26
N HIS A 713 -0.78 -35.75 -2.54
CA HIS A 713 -1.26 -36.18 -3.85
C HIS A 713 -1.85 -34.99 -4.62
N PRO A 714 -1.42 -34.74 -5.87
CA PRO A 714 -2.00 -33.70 -6.71
C PRO A 714 -3.36 -34.14 -7.29
N THR A 715 -4.34 -33.25 -7.27
CA THR A 715 -5.65 -33.41 -7.93
C THR A 715 -5.80 -32.29 -8.96
N LEU A 716 -6.10 -32.65 -10.21
CA LEU A 716 -6.32 -31.68 -11.28
C LEU A 716 -7.59 -30.86 -11.00
N ALA A 717 -7.45 -29.54 -10.91
CA ALA A 717 -8.55 -28.63 -10.63
C ALA A 717 -9.04 -27.89 -11.89
N LYS A 718 -8.13 -27.50 -12.78
CA LYS A 718 -8.46 -26.74 -14.00
C LYS A 718 -7.47 -27.02 -15.13
N THR A 719 -7.96 -27.01 -16.36
CA THR A 719 -7.13 -26.99 -17.58
C THR A 719 -7.57 -25.81 -18.44
N LEU A 720 -6.61 -25.06 -18.96
CA LEU A 720 -6.84 -24.04 -19.96
C LEU A 720 -5.99 -24.37 -21.18
N ASP A 721 -6.63 -24.46 -22.34
CA ASP A 721 -5.95 -24.74 -23.58
C ASP A 721 -6.43 -23.77 -24.66
N THR A 722 -5.68 -22.69 -24.87
CA THR A 722 -5.96 -21.68 -25.90
C THR A 722 -4.98 -21.82 -27.05
N GLU A 723 -5.09 -20.98 -28.09
CA GLU A 723 -4.11 -20.93 -29.18
C GLU A 723 -2.74 -20.42 -28.72
N GLU A 724 -2.68 -19.66 -27.62
CA GLU A 724 -1.45 -19.03 -27.13
C GLU A 724 -0.84 -19.73 -25.92
N ILE A 725 -1.65 -20.27 -25.02
CA ILE A 725 -1.21 -20.79 -23.73
C ILE A 725 -1.86 -22.14 -23.46
N ILE A 726 -1.06 -23.07 -22.92
CA ILE A 726 -1.54 -24.28 -22.26
C ILE A 726 -1.24 -24.20 -20.76
N SER A 727 -2.23 -24.53 -19.91
CA SER A 727 -2.02 -24.60 -18.46
C SER A 727 -2.80 -25.73 -17.78
N LYS A 728 -2.22 -26.24 -16.69
CA LYS A 728 -2.85 -27.20 -15.77
C LYS A 728 -2.68 -26.69 -14.33
N SER A 729 -3.77 -26.65 -13.59
CA SER A 729 -3.80 -26.23 -12.18
C SER A 729 -4.15 -27.40 -11.28
N TYR A 730 -3.39 -27.58 -10.20
CA TYR A 730 -3.53 -28.70 -9.26
C TYR A 730 -3.71 -28.21 -7.81
N THR A 731 -4.57 -28.89 -7.06
CA THR A 731 -4.66 -28.79 -5.60
C THR A 731 -4.03 -30.02 -4.94
N TYR A 732 -3.51 -29.88 -3.72
CA TYR A 732 -2.75 -30.95 -3.06
C TYR A 732 -3.42 -31.39 -1.75
N SER A 733 -3.56 -32.70 -1.56
CA SER A 733 -4.15 -33.29 -0.35
C SER A 733 -3.41 -34.54 0.11
N SER A 734 -3.38 -34.76 1.41
CA SER A 734 -2.87 -35.98 2.05
C SER A 734 -3.99 -36.66 2.84
N GLY A 735 -3.69 -37.80 3.48
CA GLY A 735 -4.62 -38.45 4.41
C GLY A 735 -5.01 -37.60 5.62
N THR A 736 -4.29 -36.49 5.89
CA THR A 736 -4.56 -35.59 7.02
C THR A 736 -5.29 -34.30 6.63
N GLY A 737 -5.49 -34.04 5.33
CA GLY A 737 -6.24 -32.88 4.84
C GLY A 737 -5.65 -32.23 3.58
N ALA A 738 -6.24 -31.12 3.15
CA ALA A 738 -5.76 -30.33 2.03
C ALA A 738 -4.65 -29.36 2.46
N LEU A 739 -3.58 -29.28 1.67
CA LEU A 739 -2.47 -28.34 1.89
C LEU A 739 -2.97 -26.90 1.71
N GLN A 740 -2.77 -26.05 2.72
CA GLN A 740 -3.14 -24.64 2.64
C GLN A 740 -1.98 -23.81 2.08
N PHE A 741 -2.30 -22.79 1.28
CA PHE A 741 -1.28 -21.87 0.74
C PHE A 741 -0.53 -21.12 1.87
N ALA A 742 -1.22 -20.75 2.94
CA ALA A 742 -0.59 -20.05 4.06
C ALA A 742 0.55 -20.87 4.71
N ASP A 743 0.47 -22.20 4.67
CA ASP A 743 1.48 -23.11 5.24
C ASP A 743 2.73 -23.24 4.36
N THR A 744 2.66 -22.79 3.09
CA THR A 744 3.80 -22.82 2.17
C THR A 744 4.57 -21.51 2.10
N VAL A 745 3.98 -20.40 2.57
CA VAL A 745 4.53 -19.04 2.47
C VAL A 745 5.68 -18.83 3.45
N GLY A 746 6.73 -18.13 2.99
CA GLY A 746 7.80 -17.62 3.83
C GLY A 746 8.98 -18.58 4.05
N ASP A 747 8.73 -19.87 4.19
CA ASP A 747 9.80 -20.87 4.27
C ASP A 747 10.31 -21.26 2.89
N ARG A 748 11.60 -21.61 2.82
CA ARG A 748 12.18 -22.26 1.63
C ARG A 748 11.75 -23.73 1.62
N LYS A 749 10.98 -24.14 0.62
CA LYS A 749 10.48 -25.51 0.46
C LYS A 749 10.94 -26.10 -0.87
N SER A 750 11.19 -27.41 -0.89
CA SER A 750 11.48 -28.16 -2.10
C SER A 750 10.22 -28.47 -2.91
N ARG A 751 10.38 -28.54 -4.23
CA ARG A 751 9.40 -28.98 -5.21
C ARG A 751 10.10 -29.85 -6.23
N LEU A 752 9.52 -30.99 -6.56
CA LEU A 752 10.03 -31.88 -7.58
C LEU A 752 9.24 -31.65 -8.88
N MET A 753 9.90 -31.17 -9.93
CA MET A 753 9.34 -31.12 -11.26
C MET A 753 9.64 -32.42 -11.98
N ARG A 754 8.59 -33.17 -12.31
CA ARG A 754 8.71 -34.40 -13.10
C ARG A 754 8.32 -34.12 -14.55
N PHE A 755 9.28 -34.36 -15.44
CA PHE A 755 9.08 -34.42 -16.88
C PHE A 755 9.11 -35.89 -17.29
N GLY A 756 8.05 -36.37 -17.92
CA GLY A 756 7.85 -37.80 -18.16
C GLY A 756 8.01 -38.20 -19.63
N SER A 757 8.28 -39.49 -19.83
CA SER A 757 8.11 -40.20 -21.11
C SER A 757 9.01 -39.71 -22.25
N PHE A 758 10.23 -39.28 -21.96
CA PHE A 758 11.20 -38.98 -23.01
C PHE A 758 11.75 -40.26 -23.63
N ASN A 759 11.94 -40.27 -24.95
CA ASN A 759 12.65 -41.36 -25.63
C ASN A 759 14.16 -41.09 -25.64
N ALA A 760 14.97 -42.07 -25.23
CA ALA A 760 16.42 -41.94 -25.09
C ALA A 760 17.16 -41.63 -26.42
N ILE A 761 16.62 -42.03 -27.58
CA ILE A 761 17.19 -41.72 -28.90
C ILE A 761 16.86 -40.28 -29.31
N GLN A 762 15.60 -39.86 -29.09
CA GLN A 762 15.13 -38.51 -29.44
C GLN A 762 15.70 -37.43 -28.50
N THR A 763 15.78 -37.74 -27.21
CA THR A 763 16.19 -36.84 -26.12
C THR A 763 17.39 -37.47 -25.44
N GLN A 764 18.57 -37.16 -25.96
CA GLN A 764 19.85 -37.77 -25.59
C GLN A 764 20.50 -37.09 -24.39
N ASN A 765 20.22 -35.80 -24.18
CA ASN A 765 20.59 -35.11 -22.96
C ASN A 765 19.57 -34.02 -22.61
N LEU A 766 19.47 -33.73 -21.31
CA LEU A 766 18.69 -32.64 -20.76
C LEU A 766 19.51 -31.85 -19.74
N CYS A 767 19.22 -30.55 -19.64
CA CYS A 767 19.53 -29.77 -18.44
C CYS A 767 18.45 -28.71 -18.23
N SER A 768 18.31 -28.26 -16.98
CA SER A 768 17.35 -27.21 -16.65
C SER A 768 18.00 -26.04 -15.92
N THR A 769 17.48 -24.84 -16.16
CA THR A 769 17.68 -23.67 -15.30
C THR A 769 16.38 -23.38 -14.57
N VAL A 770 16.48 -22.89 -13.34
CA VAL A 770 15.32 -22.45 -12.56
C VAL A 770 15.58 -21.03 -12.11
N GLY A 771 14.76 -20.09 -12.58
CA GLY A 771 14.77 -18.68 -12.19
C GLY A 771 13.43 -18.25 -11.62
N ILE A 772 13.29 -16.98 -11.25
CA ILE A 772 12.07 -16.45 -10.64
C ILE A 772 11.76 -15.05 -11.16
N CYS A 773 10.50 -14.85 -11.52
CA CYS A 773 9.95 -13.54 -11.85
C CYS A 773 8.95 -13.13 -10.77
N ARG A 774 9.13 -11.95 -10.17
CA ARG A 774 8.20 -11.40 -9.17
C ARG A 774 7.33 -10.32 -9.79
N ASN A 775 6.07 -10.25 -9.36
CA ASN A 775 5.06 -9.26 -9.76
C ASN A 775 4.58 -9.36 -11.22
N LYS A 776 4.91 -10.44 -11.94
CA LYS A 776 4.49 -10.60 -13.35
C LYS A 776 2.97 -10.76 -13.49
N ASN A 777 2.37 -11.56 -12.59
CA ASN A 777 0.95 -11.95 -12.64
C ASN A 777 0.23 -11.50 -11.37
N LEU A 778 -0.19 -10.22 -11.32
CA LEU A 778 -0.81 -9.64 -10.12
C LEU A 778 -2.34 -9.65 -10.16
N LEU A 779 -2.94 -8.95 -11.13
CA LEU A 779 -4.38 -8.75 -11.20
C LEU A 779 -5.00 -9.68 -12.27
N PRO A 780 -5.85 -10.66 -11.90
CA PRO A 780 -6.50 -11.54 -12.86
C PRO A 780 -7.56 -10.79 -13.70
N LYS A 781 -7.81 -11.27 -14.92
CA LYS A 781 -8.90 -10.78 -15.78
C LYS A 781 -10.15 -11.65 -15.64
N PRO A 782 -11.36 -11.08 -15.74
CA PRO A 782 -12.59 -11.88 -15.78
C PRO A 782 -12.62 -12.90 -16.93
N SER A 783 -11.99 -12.58 -18.06
CA SER A 783 -11.88 -13.45 -19.24
C SER A 783 -10.81 -14.55 -19.12
N GLY A 784 -10.10 -14.65 -18.00
CA GLY A 784 -8.91 -15.49 -17.83
C GLY A 784 -7.60 -14.77 -18.16
N GLY A 785 -6.50 -15.25 -17.56
CA GLY A 785 -5.18 -14.62 -17.61
C GLY A 785 -5.07 -13.41 -16.67
N PHE A 786 -4.04 -12.58 -16.88
CA PHE A 786 -3.72 -11.43 -16.04
C PHE A 786 -3.67 -10.12 -16.84
N PHE A 787 -3.97 -9.00 -16.19
CA PHE A 787 -3.58 -7.68 -16.70
C PHE A 787 -2.05 -7.58 -16.68
N LYS A 788 -1.50 -6.93 -17.71
CA LYS A 788 -0.05 -6.76 -17.84
C LYS A 788 0.45 -5.81 -16.74
N THR A 789 1.30 -6.28 -15.83
CA THR A 789 2.02 -5.40 -14.90
C THR A 789 3.01 -4.52 -15.66
N ASP A 790 3.19 -3.27 -15.23
CA ASP A 790 4.22 -2.38 -15.76
C ASP A 790 5.63 -2.94 -15.44
N ASN A 791 6.51 -2.97 -16.45
CA ASN A 791 7.84 -3.55 -16.36
C ASN A 791 8.71 -2.93 -15.25
N LYS A 792 8.42 -1.71 -14.80
CA LYS A 792 9.11 -1.08 -13.67
C LYS A 792 8.96 -1.85 -12.36
N PHE A 793 7.92 -2.67 -12.22
CA PHE A 793 7.66 -3.45 -11.00
C PHE A 793 8.05 -4.92 -11.10
N ILE A 794 8.44 -5.39 -12.29
CA ILE A 794 8.75 -6.79 -12.53
C ILE A 794 10.23 -7.03 -12.24
N TYR A 795 10.49 -7.91 -11.28
CA TYR A 795 11.84 -8.43 -11.04
C TYR A 795 12.04 -9.69 -11.86
N ASP A 796 13.22 -9.82 -12.44
CA ASP A 796 13.66 -11.01 -13.15
C ASP A 796 14.99 -11.47 -12.55
N ALA A 797 14.89 -12.42 -11.62
CA ALA A 797 16.05 -13.04 -11.02
C ALA A 797 16.40 -14.30 -11.81
N LYS A 798 17.45 -14.14 -12.63
CA LYS A 798 17.97 -15.22 -13.45
C LYS A 798 18.40 -16.40 -12.58
N GLY A 799 18.13 -17.58 -13.12
CA GLY A 799 18.25 -18.82 -12.41
C GLY A 799 19.67 -19.30 -12.18
N THR A 800 19.78 -20.36 -11.40
CA THR A 800 21.03 -21.11 -11.24
C THR A 800 21.42 -21.73 -12.59
N ILE A 801 22.69 -21.61 -12.96
CA ILE A 801 23.23 -22.28 -14.16
C ILE A 801 23.33 -23.78 -13.83
N PRO A 802 22.91 -24.69 -14.73
CA PRO A 802 23.09 -26.12 -14.54
C PRO A 802 24.58 -26.45 -14.40
N SER A 803 24.91 -27.29 -13.43
CA SER A 803 26.28 -27.78 -13.20
C SER A 803 26.70 -28.85 -14.20
N GLN A 804 25.75 -29.57 -14.78
CA GLN A 804 25.98 -30.67 -15.73
C GLN A 804 24.77 -30.90 -16.65
N ARG A 805 25.02 -31.55 -17.78
CA ARG A 805 23.99 -32.18 -18.61
C ARG A 805 23.79 -33.60 -18.14
N LEU A 806 22.55 -34.08 -18.17
CA LEU A 806 22.22 -35.45 -17.84
C LEU A 806 21.79 -36.20 -19.10
N SER A 807 22.43 -37.34 -19.34
CA SER A 807 22.01 -38.33 -20.31
C SER A 807 21.14 -39.38 -19.63
N PRO A 808 20.21 -40.04 -20.36
CA PRO A 808 19.29 -41.03 -19.80
C PRO A 808 19.97 -42.12 -18.95
N GLY A 809 21.06 -42.72 -19.46
CA GLY A 809 21.82 -43.75 -18.77
C GLY A 809 21.03 -45.03 -18.47
N LEU A 810 20.08 -45.39 -19.34
CA LEU A 810 19.17 -46.51 -19.10
C LEU A 810 19.91 -47.84 -19.14
N SER A 811 19.91 -48.59 -18.04
CA SER A 811 20.55 -49.91 -17.96
C SER A 811 19.56 -50.99 -17.53
N TRP A 812 19.42 -51.99 -18.37
CA TRP A 812 18.53 -53.15 -18.21
C TRP A 812 19.34 -54.44 -18.09
N ALA A 813 20.29 -54.45 -17.16
CA ALA A 813 21.11 -55.62 -16.89
C ALA A 813 20.29 -56.71 -16.18
N GLY A 814 20.31 -57.92 -16.72
CA GLY A 814 19.58 -59.08 -16.18
C GLY A 814 18.08 -59.12 -16.49
N VAL A 815 17.55 -58.15 -17.25
CA VAL A 815 16.14 -58.12 -17.66
C VAL A 815 15.96 -58.78 -19.01
N GLU A 816 15.21 -59.88 -19.05
CA GLU A 816 14.99 -60.64 -20.29
C GLU A 816 13.85 -60.04 -21.12
N LEU A 817 14.16 -59.59 -22.35
CA LEU A 817 13.17 -59.02 -23.28
C LEU A 817 13.04 -59.88 -24.54
N ASN A 818 11.90 -60.55 -24.72
CA ASN A 818 11.66 -61.38 -25.90
C ASN A 818 11.33 -60.50 -27.13
N ILE A 819 12.17 -60.55 -28.16
CA ILE A 819 12.01 -59.82 -29.43
C ILE A 819 10.76 -60.31 -30.18
N ALA A 820 10.40 -61.59 -30.06
CA ALA A 820 9.21 -62.15 -30.72
C ALA A 820 7.91 -61.47 -30.25
N SER A 821 7.89 -60.90 -29.03
CA SER A 821 6.75 -60.14 -28.50
C SER A 821 6.40 -58.89 -29.31
N LEU A 822 7.30 -58.40 -30.17
CA LEU A 822 7.04 -57.28 -31.07
C LEU A 822 6.11 -57.65 -32.23
N ASN A 823 5.99 -58.95 -32.55
CA ASN A 823 5.03 -59.44 -33.53
C ASN A 823 3.66 -59.57 -32.88
N LYS A 824 2.70 -58.77 -33.34
CA LYS A 824 1.30 -58.82 -32.88
C LYS A 824 0.45 -59.87 -33.64
N GLY A 825 1.01 -60.51 -34.67
CA GLY A 825 0.35 -61.56 -35.45
C GLY A 825 0.55 -62.95 -34.83
N THR A 826 -0.22 -63.93 -35.31
CA THR A 826 -0.15 -65.34 -34.86
C THR A 826 0.84 -66.19 -35.66
N THR A 827 1.37 -65.67 -36.77
CA THR A 827 2.34 -66.36 -37.64
C THR A 827 3.77 -66.00 -37.24
N LYS A 828 4.65 -66.99 -37.18
CA LYS A 828 6.10 -66.79 -37.00
C LYS A 828 6.67 -66.01 -38.18
N LEU A 829 7.75 -65.26 -37.93
CA LEU A 829 8.44 -64.46 -38.93
C LEU A 829 9.89 -64.95 -39.10
N SER A 830 10.52 -64.62 -40.22
CA SER A 830 11.96 -64.86 -40.37
C SER A 830 12.76 -64.02 -39.37
N LEU A 831 13.99 -64.45 -39.04
CA LEU A 831 14.88 -63.74 -38.13
C LEU A 831 15.15 -62.30 -38.60
N GLU A 832 15.34 -62.10 -39.91
CA GLU A 832 15.48 -60.77 -40.52
C GLU A 832 14.29 -59.86 -40.18
N LYS A 833 13.06 -60.36 -40.29
CA LYS A 833 11.85 -59.58 -39.98
C LYS A 833 11.70 -59.28 -38.49
N TYR A 834 12.08 -60.18 -37.61
CA TYR A 834 12.14 -59.86 -36.17
C TYR A 834 13.19 -58.79 -35.86
N LEU A 835 14.35 -58.82 -36.50
CA LEU A 835 15.39 -57.78 -36.35
C LEU A 835 14.95 -56.44 -36.97
N GLU A 836 14.19 -56.44 -38.06
CA GLU A 836 13.56 -55.22 -38.60
C GLU A 836 12.54 -54.63 -37.60
N LEU A 837 11.66 -55.46 -37.02
CA LEU A 837 10.71 -55.03 -36.00
C LEU A 837 11.42 -54.50 -34.76
N PHE A 838 12.54 -55.13 -34.38
CA PHE A 838 13.38 -54.70 -33.28
C PHE A 838 13.99 -53.31 -33.55
N MET A 839 14.62 -53.11 -34.71
CA MET A 839 15.18 -51.81 -35.09
C MET A 839 14.10 -50.73 -35.20
N LYS A 840 12.92 -51.08 -35.73
CA LYS A 840 11.77 -50.18 -35.74
C LYS A 840 11.33 -49.84 -34.32
N ALA A 841 11.20 -50.81 -33.42
CA ALA A 841 10.82 -50.58 -32.03
C ALA A 841 11.81 -49.67 -31.29
N LEU A 842 13.10 -49.73 -31.63
CA LEU A 842 14.09 -48.81 -31.07
C LEU A 842 13.93 -47.38 -31.60
N THR A 843 13.57 -47.20 -32.87
CA THR A 843 13.64 -45.92 -33.58
C THR A 843 12.29 -45.22 -33.81
N ASP A 844 11.15 -45.90 -33.62
CA ASP A 844 9.81 -45.45 -34.00
C ASP A 844 9.39 -44.11 -33.36
N ALA A 845 9.94 -43.81 -32.19
CA ALA A 845 9.61 -42.62 -31.40
C ALA A 845 10.65 -41.50 -31.54
N ALA A 846 11.55 -41.58 -32.53
CA ALA A 846 12.59 -40.59 -32.76
C ALA A 846 12.62 -40.11 -34.23
N ASP A 847 12.56 -38.79 -34.42
CA ASP A 847 12.61 -38.09 -35.70
C ASP A 847 13.97 -37.41 -35.90
N ASP A 848 14.62 -37.66 -37.03
CA ASP A 848 15.91 -37.06 -37.44
C ASP A 848 17.03 -37.13 -36.38
N ALA A 849 16.93 -38.08 -35.44
CA ALA A 849 17.90 -38.26 -34.36
C ALA A 849 18.99 -39.25 -34.78
N SER A 850 20.25 -38.83 -34.69
CA SER A 850 21.41 -39.69 -34.90
C SER A 850 21.85 -40.35 -33.60
N PHE A 851 22.17 -41.64 -33.59
CA PHE A 851 22.71 -42.35 -32.43
C PHE A 851 23.79 -43.35 -32.86
N GLU A 852 24.66 -43.75 -31.94
CA GLU A 852 25.65 -44.80 -32.19
C GLU A 852 25.21 -46.08 -31.48
N MET A 853 25.21 -47.22 -32.18
CA MET A 853 24.83 -48.51 -31.61
C MET A 853 25.94 -49.53 -31.76
N LYS A 854 26.22 -50.27 -30.69
CA LYS A 854 27.05 -51.47 -30.66
C LYS A 854 26.16 -52.66 -30.29
N MET A 855 26.36 -53.80 -30.96
CA MET A 855 25.62 -55.02 -30.69
C MET A 855 26.56 -56.23 -30.60
N GLN A 856 26.31 -57.13 -29.66
CA GLN A 856 26.92 -58.45 -29.60
C GLN A 856 25.80 -59.49 -29.57
N VAL A 857 25.93 -60.52 -30.40
CA VAL A 857 25.00 -61.65 -30.41
C VAL A 857 25.71 -62.86 -29.84
N ASN A 858 25.07 -63.49 -28.85
CA ASN A 858 25.49 -64.75 -28.27
C ASN A 858 24.42 -65.81 -28.53
N TYR A 859 24.84 -67.03 -28.76
CA TYR A 859 23.99 -68.20 -28.81
C TYR A 859 23.98 -68.84 -27.42
N GLN A 860 22.79 -69.13 -26.90
CA GLN A 860 22.61 -69.66 -25.55
C GLN A 860 21.70 -70.88 -25.57
N TYR A 861 22.10 -71.95 -24.88
CA TYR A 861 21.30 -73.16 -24.73
C TYR A 861 21.49 -73.79 -23.34
N PHE A 862 20.48 -74.53 -22.89
CA PHE A 862 20.52 -75.26 -21.63
C PHE A 862 20.94 -76.71 -21.88
N ILE A 863 21.82 -77.24 -21.04
CA ILE A 863 22.26 -78.64 -21.13
C ILE A 863 21.19 -79.57 -20.56
N ASP A 864 20.34 -79.06 -19.65
CA ASP A 864 19.28 -79.83 -19.00
C ASP A 864 17.90 -79.17 -19.15
N GLU A 865 16.88 -79.99 -19.40
CA GLU A 865 15.49 -79.53 -19.62
C GLU A 865 14.87 -78.85 -18.38
N LYS A 866 15.45 -79.05 -17.20
CA LYS A 866 14.96 -78.47 -15.93
C LYS A 866 15.64 -77.15 -15.55
N GLY A 867 16.63 -76.69 -16.33
CA GLY A 867 17.35 -75.43 -16.10
C GLY A 867 18.12 -75.38 -14.77
N LEU A 868 18.55 -76.53 -14.24
CA LEU A 868 19.31 -76.64 -13.00
C LEU A 868 20.80 -76.34 -13.22
N MET A 869 21.30 -76.47 -14.45
CA MET A 869 22.67 -76.06 -14.82
C MET A 869 22.68 -74.68 -15.48
N PRO A 870 23.73 -73.88 -15.27
CA PRO A 870 23.88 -72.61 -15.96
C PRO A 870 23.92 -72.83 -17.48
N PRO A 871 23.27 -71.97 -18.27
CA PRO A 871 23.24 -72.12 -19.72
C PRO A 871 24.62 -71.92 -20.34
N VAL A 872 24.92 -72.72 -21.38
CA VAL A 872 26.14 -72.55 -22.18
C VAL A 872 25.93 -71.37 -23.11
N THR A 873 26.89 -70.44 -23.12
CA THR A 873 26.85 -69.22 -23.94
C THR A 873 28.05 -69.18 -24.87
N MET A 874 27.81 -68.98 -26.18
CA MET A 874 28.84 -68.88 -27.21
C MET A 874 28.71 -67.56 -27.99
N PRO A 875 29.80 -66.84 -28.27
CA PRO A 875 29.74 -65.65 -29.12
C PRO A 875 29.46 -66.05 -30.57
N VAL A 876 28.53 -65.32 -31.20
CA VAL A 876 28.14 -65.50 -32.61
C VAL A 876 28.80 -64.41 -33.46
N LEU A 877 28.46 -63.14 -33.19
CA LEU A 877 29.00 -61.99 -33.90
C LEU A 877 29.04 -60.75 -33.01
N MET A 878 29.86 -59.77 -33.41
CA MET A 878 29.91 -58.44 -32.81
C MET A 878 29.82 -57.38 -33.91
N VAL A 879 28.85 -56.49 -33.78
CA VAL A 879 28.71 -55.28 -34.59
C VAL A 879 29.50 -54.17 -33.90
N PRO A 880 30.49 -53.54 -34.57
CA PRO A 880 31.20 -52.39 -34.02
C PRO A 880 30.26 -51.19 -33.85
N PRO A 881 30.65 -50.19 -33.04
CA PRO A 881 29.89 -48.94 -32.93
C PRO A 881 29.58 -48.34 -34.31
N THR A 882 28.30 -48.30 -34.65
CA THR A 882 27.80 -47.87 -35.96
C THR A 882 26.79 -46.76 -35.78
N MET A 883 26.95 -45.66 -36.53
CA MET A 883 26.03 -44.53 -36.48
C MET A 883 24.77 -44.82 -37.28
N PHE A 884 23.61 -44.62 -36.68
CA PHE A 884 22.29 -44.70 -37.29
C PHE A 884 21.59 -43.35 -37.25
N LEU A 885 20.73 -43.11 -38.24
CA LEU A 885 19.74 -42.05 -38.22
C LEU A 885 18.36 -42.71 -38.03
N ALA A 886 17.55 -42.22 -37.08
CA ALA A 886 16.33 -42.89 -36.65
C ALA A 886 15.29 -43.08 -37.77
N ASN A 887 15.25 -42.20 -38.78
CA ASN A 887 14.35 -42.31 -39.92
C ASN A 887 14.95 -43.00 -41.17
N ASP A 888 16.21 -43.44 -41.11
CA ASP A 888 16.87 -44.16 -42.23
C ASP A 888 16.47 -45.64 -42.22
N THR A 889 15.24 -45.91 -42.66
CA THR A 889 14.68 -47.27 -42.72
C THR A 889 15.44 -48.19 -43.67
N ALA A 890 16.13 -47.67 -44.68
CA ALA A 890 16.93 -48.47 -45.60
C ALA A 890 18.17 -49.02 -44.90
N LYS A 891 18.88 -48.18 -44.14
CA LYS A 891 20.04 -48.61 -43.34
C LYS A 891 19.66 -49.56 -42.21
N GLN A 892 18.48 -49.37 -41.61
CA GLN A 892 17.95 -50.30 -40.60
C GLN A 892 17.66 -51.69 -41.18
N LYS A 893 17.06 -51.78 -42.36
CA LYS A 893 16.81 -53.05 -43.06
C LYS A 893 18.11 -53.73 -43.48
N LEU A 894 19.07 -52.96 -44.00
CA LEU A 894 20.39 -53.47 -44.33
C LEU A 894 21.08 -54.07 -43.09
N PHE A 895 21.03 -53.35 -41.97
CA PHE A 895 21.55 -53.84 -40.69
C PHE A 895 20.88 -55.16 -40.26
N ALA A 896 19.55 -55.24 -40.33
CA ALA A 896 18.82 -56.46 -40.00
C ALA A 896 19.25 -57.64 -40.89
N THR A 897 19.41 -57.40 -42.20
CA THR A 897 19.87 -58.38 -43.20
C THR A 897 21.29 -58.89 -42.89
N GLU A 898 22.21 -57.98 -42.57
CA GLU A 898 23.61 -58.32 -42.28
C GLU A 898 23.73 -59.13 -40.98
N VAL A 899 22.99 -58.76 -39.93
CA VAL A 899 23.01 -59.48 -38.65
C VAL A 899 22.35 -60.85 -38.78
N SER A 900 21.19 -60.97 -39.44
CA SER A 900 20.56 -62.28 -39.67
C SER A 900 21.44 -63.19 -40.54
N GLY A 901 22.05 -62.64 -41.61
CA GLY A 901 22.97 -63.37 -42.47
C GLY A 901 24.20 -63.87 -41.70
N GLY A 902 24.77 -63.05 -40.81
CA GLY A 902 25.89 -63.44 -39.95
C GLY A 902 25.54 -64.54 -38.95
N ILE A 903 24.34 -64.50 -38.36
CA ILE A 903 23.84 -65.55 -37.47
C ILE A 903 23.66 -66.87 -38.24
N ASN A 904 23.03 -66.83 -39.42
CA ASN A 904 22.80 -68.02 -40.24
C ASN A 904 24.12 -68.66 -40.69
N ALA A 905 25.07 -67.86 -41.17
CA ALA A 905 26.40 -68.35 -41.57
C ALA A 905 27.16 -69.01 -40.40
N TRP A 906 27.05 -68.45 -39.19
CA TRP A 906 27.64 -69.05 -38.00
C TRP A 906 26.95 -70.37 -37.62
N GLN A 907 25.62 -70.44 -37.71
CA GLN A 907 24.85 -71.64 -37.40
C GLN A 907 25.19 -72.78 -38.36
N GLU A 908 25.27 -72.50 -39.66
CA GLU A 908 25.70 -73.45 -40.69
C GLU A 908 27.11 -73.97 -40.42
N ALA A 909 28.06 -73.08 -40.10
CA ALA A 909 29.45 -73.44 -39.83
C ALA A 909 29.65 -74.30 -38.57
N ARG A 910 28.70 -74.25 -37.62
CA ARG A 910 28.77 -74.98 -36.35
C ARG A 910 27.96 -76.26 -36.29
N GLY A 911 27.10 -76.52 -37.28
CA GLY A 911 26.32 -77.77 -37.37
C GLY A 911 25.37 -77.99 -36.18
N ILE A 912 24.79 -76.93 -35.65
CA ILE A 912 23.99 -76.95 -34.42
C ILE A 912 22.59 -77.53 -34.71
N GLN A 913 22.24 -78.64 -34.04
CA GLN A 913 20.88 -79.21 -34.00
C GLN A 913 20.54 -79.62 -32.54
N ASP A 914 19.27 -79.46 -32.14
CA ASP A 914 18.62 -80.12 -30.99
C ASP A 914 18.75 -79.58 -29.53
N TYR A 915 18.78 -78.27 -29.27
CA TYR A 915 18.84 -77.76 -27.86
C TYR A 915 17.89 -76.61 -27.47
N ASN A 916 16.77 -76.39 -28.18
CA ASN A 916 15.83 -75.26 -27.93
C ASN A 916 16.55 -73.92 -27.63
N PRO A 917 17.49 -73.49 -28.49
CA PRO A 917 18.38 -72.40 -28.14
C PRO A 917 17.74 -71.04 -28.36
N ARG A 918 18.38 -70.02 -27.79
CA ARG A 918 18.04 -68.62 -28.00
C ARG A 918 19.24 -67.81 -28.44
N TYR A 919 18.98 -66.81 -29.29
CA TYR A 919 19.95 -65.78 -29.61
C TYR A 919 19.77 -64.62 -28.65
N LYS A 920 20.80 -64.34 -27.86
CA LYS A 920 20.85 -63.27 -26.87
C LYS A 920 21.64 -62.08 -27.41
N LEU A 921 20.99 -60.93 -27.49
CA LEU A 921 21.52 -59.67 -27.99
C LEU A 921 21.91 -58.78 -26.80
N ILE A 922 23.18 -58.39 -26.77
CA ILE A 922 23.72 -57.34 -25.89
C ILE A 922 23.84 -56.06 -26.71
N ILE A 923 23.19 -55.00 -26.30
CA ILE A 923 23.04 -53.76 -27.06
C ILE A 923 23.47 -52.59 -26.19
N SER A 924 24.29 -51.72 -26.76
CA SER A 924 24.66 -50.44 -26.17
C SER A 924 24.41 -49.34 -27.19
N ILE A 925 23.65 -48.32 -26.80
CA ILE A 925 23.37 -47.12 -27.59
C ILE A 925 24.04 -45.93 -26.89
N SER A 926 24.77 -45.13 -27.67
CA SER A 926 25.52 -43.96 -27.22
C SER A 926 25.08 -42.68 -27.93
N SER A 927 25.24 -41.57 -27.23
CA SER A 927 24.83 -40.21 -27.62
C SER A 927 25.76 -39.62 -28.68
N THR A 928 25.20 -39.03 -29.73
CA THR A 928 25.99 -38.17 -30.64
C THR A 928 25.93 -36.69 -30.22
N ALA A 929 25.05 -36.36 -29.27
CA ALA A 929 24.89 -35.01 -28.75
C ALA A 929 25.80 -34.69 -27.54
N ASP A 930 26.32 -35.71 -26.84
CA ASP A 930 27.07 -35.55 -25.58
C ASP A 930 28.26 -36.51 -25.47
N ASN A 931 29.31 -36.29 -26.29
CA ASN A 931 30.60 -37.00 -26.21
C ASN A 931 30.49 -38.54 -26.06
N SER A 932 29.59 -39.20 -26.79
CA SER A 932 29.36 -40.66 -26.73
C SER A 932 28.88 -41.19 -25.37
N ALA A 933 28.23 -40.35 -24.54
CA ALA A 933 27.59 -40.79 -23.31
C ALA A 933 26.60 -41.94 -23.55
N GLN A 934 26.57 -42.93 -22.65
CA GLN A 934 25.68 -44.08 -22.78
C GLN A 934 24.22 -43.65 -22.58
N LEU A 935 23.38 -43.92 -23.58
CA LEU A 935 21.94 -43.63 -23.54
C LEU A 935 21.14 -44.84 -23.04
N PHE A 936 21.49 -46.02 -23.54
CA PHE A 936 20.75 -47.25 -23.31
C PHE A 936 21.68 -48.47 -23.34
N TYR A 937 21.44 -49.40 -22.42
CA TYR A 937 22.12 -50.68 -22.32
C TYR A 937 21.11 -51.79 -22.01
N LEU A 938 21.18 -52.87 -22.78
CA LEU A 938 20.37 -54.06 -22.57
C LEU A 938 21.26 -55.28 -22.83
N ASP A 939 21.38 -56.17 -21.84
CA ASP A 939 22.26 -57.35 -21.97
C ASP A 939 21.51 -58.64 -22.32
N SER A 940 20.17 -58.60 -22.31
CA SER A 940 19.33 -59.79 -22.39
C SER A 940 18.07 -59.61 -23.25
N ALA A 941 18.16 -58.88 -24.37
CA ALA A 941 17.20 -59.07 -25.46
C ALA A 941 17.40 -60.47 -26.04
N TYR A 942 16.34 -61.23 -26.29
CA TYR A 942 16.48 -62.56 -26.87
C TYR A 942 15.39 -62.91 -27.87
N ILE A 943 15.70 -63.87 -28.73
CA ILE A 943 14.71 -64.56 -29.56
C ILE A 943 14.98 -66.06 -29.49
N ASP A 944 13.97 -66.83 -29.11
CA ASP A 944 14.06 -68.29 -29.12
C ASP A 944 14.02 -68.79 -30.57
N GLN A 945 14.85 -69.77 -30.92
CA GLN A 945 14.89 -70.31 -32.28
C GLN A 945 13.54 -70.89 -32.72
N ASN A 946 12.73 -71.35 -31.75
CA ASN A 946 11.38 -71.84 -32.00
C ASN A 946 10.40 -70.74 -32.44
N ASP A 947 10.66 -69.47 -32.16
CA ASP A 947 9.79 -68.36 -32.57
C ASP A 947 10.06 -67.90 -34.00
N ILE A 948 11.14 -68.38 -34.61
CA ILE A 948 11.61 -68.04 -35.95
C ILE A 948 10.99 -69.01 -36.98
N ASP A 949 10.49 -68.45 -38.08
CA ASP A 949 10.13 -69.21 -39.28
C ASP A 949 11.41 -69.56 -40.03
N GLN A 950 11.75 -70.86 -40.06
CA GLN A 950 13.02 -71.38 -40.57
C GLN A 950 13.07 -71.44 -42.09
#